data_AF-A0A8J6J607-F1
#
_entry.id   AF-A0A8J6J607-F1
#
_cell.length_a   1.000
_cell.length_b   1.000
_cell.length_c   1.000
_cell.angle_alpha   90.00
_cell.angle_beta   90.00
_cell.angle_gamma   90.00
#
_symmetry.space_group_name_H-M   'P 1'
#
loop_
_entity.id
_entity.type
_entity.pdbx_description
1 polymer ?
#
loop_
_entity_poly.entity_id
_entity_poly.type
_entity_poly.pdbx_seq_one_letter_code
_entity_poly.pdbx_strand_id
1 'polypeptide(L)'
;MKLPLLKRSAPSAAGEPSAAKKKRPSLKKLLALAAAAALVIGLGGRTLLGGGAQAAKTGDGGYTTAQVTRRDVTAAITGSGTLEAADSYNVTTLLEDTILTANFEEGDQVEEGTVLYTLDSSDADSSLEQSEISLQQAQRSYSSQLEDQADLNVAATAAGQVWSVDVEVGDEIQAGQTVATIRDSATMELKVPFPADDAAGFSLGQSAAVTLDSTFETLSGTITKVNGNTEVRSGNVQVRTVTIAVTNPGGLSTDQSATAAVVSADTKGPYVADNGGGLTLPFTPTAVYVDGALSGQSQVKQYDVYYYNSGLRTVWVYTDRATGTLTDLSPSKTAPTSATVAGVTYSIGSSTASYKLSSQGQFSQGDVVTVLLGMDGDIVDVVSAQNSETTYYGVVIASTKAASSSSTSSSSTTSAQAQTQVACSDGTVRTFYHSGGAQSVGKLVSVAVTQSGTTLSAIPRRSLSGTVNSAGTRFAGYSFADNVEILDTDGDGGYARIYPSRLAGYSLTDDDVLFYSLDSTGSIDCLILDEATGDTYTYAFVTQATSKTDGNSLSGSYTYLQNGQSHSVSGQQTYSVKVGGARLTFSDNGSLKGMRQLSSVNLTGLTSLTATAGSSKYALAEDVTVLLRDGSQQGYYPTTLSAVNSTDYSLVGWYDNQGASAGGRIRILVATKK
;
A
#
# COMPACT_ATOMS: atom_id res chain seq x y z
N MET A 1 -64.60 -23.78 -5.92
CA MET A 1 -66.02 -23.40 -5.92
C MET A 1 -66.22 -22.19 -6.85
N LYS A 2 -67.45 -21.95 -7.32
CA LYS A 2 -67.94 -20.64 -7.81
C LYS A 2 -68.18 -19.72 -6.57
N LEU A 3 -68.33 -18.38 -6.59
CA LEU A 3 -68.61 -17.38 -7.64
C LEU A 3 -67.89 -16.00 -7.27
N PRO A 4 -68.34 -14.72 -7.54
CA PRO A 4 -67.49 -13.80 -8.35
C PRO A 4 -67.40 -12.29 -7.95
N LEU A 5 -66.71 -11.52 -8.82
CA LEU A 5 -66.99 -10.12 -9.30
C LEU A 5 -67.21 -8.95 -8.32
N LEU A 6 -66.45 -7.86 -8.54
CA LEU A 6 -66.91 -6.48 -8.83
C LEU A 6 -65.66 -5.59 -9.15
N LYS A 7 -65.65 -4.47 -9.89
CA LYS A 7 -66.16 -4.04 -11.21
C LYS A 7 -65.76 -2.54 -11.37
N ARG A 8 -64.84 -2.23 -12.30
CA ARG A 8 -64.80 -0.99 -13.13
C ARG A 8 -64.65 0.41 -12.47
N SER A 9 -63.54 1.09 -12.75
CA SER A 9 -63.51 2.53 -13.10
C SER A 9 -62.26 2.92 -13.94
N ALA A 10 -62.36 4.02 -14.69
CA ALA A 10 -61.37 4.71 -15.53
C ALA A 10 -62.02 6.07 -15.97
N PRO A 11 -61.39 7.04 -16.69
CA PRO A 11 -60.03 7.09 -17.28
C PRO A 11 -59.34 8.47 -17.06
N SER A 12 -58.48 8.91 -18.02
CA SER A 12 -57.93 10.27 -18.22
C SER A 12 -56.78 10.74 -17.29
N ALA A 13 -55.83 11.59 -17.72
CA ALA A 13 -55.56 12.22 -19.03
C ALA A 13 -54.02 12.33 -19.21
N ALA A 14 -53.42 11.94 -20.34
CA ALA A 14 -53.27 12.67 -21.63
C ALA A 14 -52.22 13.81 -21.61
N GLY A 15 -51.26 13.76 -22.55
CA GLY A 15 -50.15 14.70 -22.69
C GLY A 15 -49.18 14.30 -23.81
N GLU A 16 -49.63 14.37 -25.07
CA GLU A 16 -48.89 13.90 -26.25
C GLU A 16 -47.86 14.91 -26.82
N PRO A 17 -46.88 14.46 -27.63
CA PRO A 17 -45.75 15.27 -28.11
C PRO A 17 -45.94 15.87 -29.52
N SER A 18 -44.95 16.66 -29.95
CA SER A 18 -44.78 17.20 -31.32
C SER A 18 -43.27 17.17 -31.64
N ALA A 19 -42.73 16.36 -32.57
CA ALA A 19 -42.77 16.42 -34.04
C ALA A 19 -41.82 17.50 -34.65
N ALA A 20 -41.07 17.27 -35.75
CA ALA A 20 -40.78 16.04 -36.52
C ALA A 20 -39.67 16.24 -37.61
N LYS A 21 -39.07 15.12 -38.10
CA LYS A 21 -38.40 14.92 -39.42
C LYS A 21 -37.06 15.67 -39.65
N LYS A 22 -36.08 15.17 -40.43
CA LYS A 22 -36.14 14.56 -41.80
C LYS A 22 -35.05 13.49 -42.08
N LYS A 23 -34.93 13.00 -43.32
CA LYS A 23 -34.23 11.74 -43.74
C LYS A 23 -32.85 11.91 -44.43
N ARG A 24 -32.14 10.75 -44.52
CA ARG A 24 -30.88 10.35 -45.20
C ARG A 24 -30.68 10.77 -46.70
N PRO A 25 -29.44 10.64 -47.24
CA PRO A 25 -29.05 10.89 -48.64
C PRO A 25 -29.16 9.64 -49.55
N SER A 26 -28.65 9.73 -50.80
CA SER A 26 -28.50 8.61 -51.76
C SER A 26 -27.31 8.79 -52.74
N LEU A 27 -26.52 7.74 -52.97
CA LEU A 27 -25.49 7.64 -54.03
C LEU A 27 -26.09 7.26 -55.40
N LYS A 28 -25.31 7.38 -56.49
CA LYS A 28 -24.98 6.27 -57.46
C LYS A 28 -24.21 6.73 -58.71
N LYS A 29 -23.23 5.91 -59.14
CA LYS A 29 -22.46 5.79 -60.43
C LYS A 29 -21.07 5.20 -60.09
N LEU A 30 -20.39 4.33 -60.85
CA LEU A 30 -20.57 3.66 -62.17
C LEU A 30 -20.41 2.11 -61.95
N LEU A 31 -20.80 1.13 -62.79
CA LEU A 31 -20.94 0.93 -64.25
C LEU A 31 -19.64 0.47 -64.97
N ALA A 32 -19.51 -0.84 -65.29
CA ALA A 32 -19.00 -1.40 -66.57
C ALA A 32 -18.82 -2.95 -66.59
N LEU A 33 -19.32 -3.61 -67.66
CA LEU A 33 -18.91 -4.83 -68.43
C LEU A 33 -18.11 -5.99 -67.73
N ALA A 34 -18.22 -7.29 -68.09
CA ALA A 34 -18.35 -7.92 -69.42
C ALA A 34 -18.97 -9.39 -69.36
N ALA A 35 -18.78 -10.31 -70.34
CA ALA A 35 -19.51 -11.61 -70.51
C ALA A 35 -18.77 -12.78 -71.27
N ALA A 36 -19.31 -14.02 -71.28
CA ALA A 36 -18.65 -15.30 -71.71
C ALA A 36 -18.83 -15.78 -73.19
N ALA A 37 -18.09 -16.82 -73.66
CA ALA A 37 -18.01 -17.30 -75.07
C ALA A 37 -18.24 -18.81 -75.37
N ALA A 38 -18.94 -19.12 -76.50
CA ALA A 38 -18.93 -20.35 -77.34
C ALA A 38 -19.27 -21.75 -76.72
N LEU A 39 -20.38 -22.45 -77.06
CA LEU A 39 -20.72 -23.21 -78.31
C LEU A 39 -19.91 -24.55 -78.46
N VAL A 40 -20.45 -25.73 -78.86
CA VAL A 40 -21.77 -26.11 -79.43
C VAL A 40 -22.06 -27.66 -79.39
N ILE A 41 -23.35 -28.07 -79.39
CA ILE A 41 -24.01 -29.36 -79.83
C ILE A 41 -23.38 -30.75 -79.53
N GLY A 42 -24.22 -31.74 -79.13
CA GLY A 42 -23.95 -33.17 -79.36
C GLY A 42 -25.06 -34.15 -78.89
N LEU A 43 -25.70 -34.88 -79.81
CA LEU A 43 -26.70 -35.92 -79.50
C LEU A 43 -26.11 -37.34 -79.49
N GLY A 44 -26.36 -38.09 -78.41
CA GLY A 44 -26.77 -39.50 -78.45
C GLY A 44 -25.74 -40.61 -78.74
N GLY A 45 -26.20 -41.86 -78.59
CA GLY A 45 -25.50 -43.08 -79.04
C GLY A 45 -24.77 -43.88 -77.94
N ARG A 46 -25.18 -45.15 -77.74
CA ARG A 46 -24.50 -46.13 -76.87
C ARG A 46 -23.84 -47.23 -77.70
N THR A 47 -23.02 -48.05 -77.03
CA THR A 47 -22.43 -49.34 -77.44
C THR A 47 -21.19 -49.24 -78.36
N LEU A 48 -20.06 -49.93 -78.15
CA LEU A 48 -19.73 -51.30 -77.66
C LEU A 48 -20.10 -52.45 -78.61
N LEU A 49 -19.14 -52.93 -79.42
CA LEU A 49 -18.61 -54.31 -79.36
C LEU A 49 -17.63 -54.63 -80.52
N GLY A 50 -16.48 -55.25 -80.19
CA GLY A 50 -15.55 -55.91 -81.13
C GLY A 50 -14.69 -54.99 -82.01
N GLY A 51 -13.51 -55.42 -82.49
CA GLY A 51 -12.76 -56.66 -82.19
C GLY A 51 -11.91 -57.15 -83.37
N GLY A 52 -10.72 -57.70 -83.12
CA GLY A 52 -9.83 -58.28 -84.15
C GLY A 52 -8.58 -57.44 -84.49
N ALA A 53 -7.57 -58.07 -85.08
CA ALA A 53 -6.24 -57.48 -85.32
C ALA A 53 -5.59 -57.97 -86.64
N GLN A 54 -4.38 -57.46 -86.91
CA GLN A 54 -3.35 -57.91 -87.88
C GLN A 54 -3.28 -57.28 -89.30
N ALA A 55 -2.04 -56.88 -89.64
CA ALA A 55 -1.32 -57.01 -90.93
C ALA A 55 -1.67 -56.17 -92.21
N ALA A 56 -0.89 -55.09 -92.41
CA ALA A 56 0.07 -54.86 -93.52
C ALA A 56 -0.34 -54.60 -95.03
N LYS A 57 0.23 -53.48 -95.56
CA LYS A 57 0.80 -53.20 -96.92
C LYS A 57 -0.04 -52.64 -98.13
N THR A 58 0.17 -51.33 -98.39
CA THR A 58 0.67 -50.70 -99.67
C THR A 58 -0.28 -50.24 -100.83
N GLY A 59 -0.29 -48.91 -101.11
CA GLY A 59 -0.87 -48.16 -102.27
C GLY A 59 -1.55 -46.81 -101.86
N ASP A 60 -1.46 -45.60 -102.45
CA ASP A 60 -0.90 -44.97 -103.69
C ASP A 60 -1.81 -44.92 -104.96
N GLY A 61 -2.00 -43.81 -105.73
CA GLY A 61 -1.58 -42.37 -105.63
C GLY A 61 -2.02 -41.47 -106.84
N GLY A 62 -1.96 -40.12 -106.76
CA GLY A 62 -2.22 -39.15 -107.89
C GLY A 62 -2.71 -37.72 -107.53
N TYR A 63 -2.46 -36.68 -108.39
CA TYR A 63 -2.77 -35.23 -108.13
C TYR A 63 -3.05 -34.35 -109.39
N THR A 64 -3.59 -33.13 -109.21
CA THR A 64 -3.74 -32.04 -110.24
C THR A 64 -3.54 -30.60 -109.65
N THR A 65 -3.32 -29.57 -110.49
CA THR A 65 -2.88 -28.20 -110.07
C THR A 65 -3.40 -27.04 -110.94
N ALA A 66 -3.42 -25.80 -110.42
CA ALA A 66 -3.77 -24.55 -111.16
C ALA A 66 -2.90 -23.33 -110.73
N GLN A 67 -2.91 -22.23 -111.51
CA GLN A 67 -1.96 -21.09 -111.39
C GLN A 67 -2.45 -19.88 -110.55
N VAL A 68 -1.50 -19.00 -110.19
CA VAL A 68 -1.66 -17.86 -109.26
C VAL A 68 -1.42 -16.51 -109.96
N THR A 69 -2.20 -15.48 -109.60
CA THR A 69 -1.92 -14.06 -109.89
C THR A 69 -2.01 -13.22 -108.62
N ARG A 70 -1.23 -12.13 -108.53
CA ARG A 70 -1.18 -11.26 -107.33
C ARG A 70 -2.18 -10.10 -107.41
N ARG A 71 -2.79 -9.80 -106.26
CA ARG A 71 -3.47 -8.53 -105.91
C ARG A 71 -3.24 -8.27 -104.42
N ASP A 72 -3.28 -7.01 -104.00
CA ASP A 72 -3.11 -6.65 -102.60
C ASP A 72 -4.36 -6.99 -101.77
N VAL A 73 -4.14 -7.54 -100.57
CA VAL A 73 -5.21 -7.96 -99.65
C VAL A 73 -4.95 -7.30 -98.29
N THR A 74 -5.78 -6.33 -97.92
CA THR A 74 -5.77 -5.72 -96.59
C THR A 74 -6.42 -6.67 -95.58
N ALA A 75 -5.59 -7.44 -94.87
CA ALA A 75 -6.04 -8.38 -93.85
C ALA A 75 -6.51 -7.64 -92.58
N ALA A 76 -7.83 -7.59 -92.36
CA ALA A 76 -8.42 -7.22 -91.08
C ALA A 76 -8.69 -8.49 -90.26
N ILE A 77 -7.98 -8.67 -89.15
CA ILE A 77 -8.16 -9.83 -88.25
C ILE A 77 -9.26 -9.48 -87.23
N THR A 78 -10.48 -9.94 -87.48
CA THR A 78 -11.61 -9.81 -86.55
C THR A 78 -11.71 -11.04 -85.64
N GLY A 79 -11.26 -10.92 -84.39
CA GLY A 79 -11.50 -11.93 -83.35
C GLY A 79 -12.82 -11.65 -82.62
N SER A 80 -13.74 -12.62 -82.62
CA SER A 80 -14.95 -12.56 -81.78
C SER A 80 -14.59 -12.90 -80.34
N GLY A 81 -14.01 -11.94 -79.63
CA GLY A 81 -13.90 -12.00 -78.18
C GLY A 81 -15.29 -11.92 -77.56
N THR A 82 -15.56 -12.84 -76.64
CA THR A 82 -16.35 -12.51 -75.45
C THR A 82 -15.33 -12.49 -74.30
N LEU A 83 -15.58 -11.71 -73.28
CA LEU A 83 -14.57 -11.02 -72.49
C LEU A 83 -15.06 -11.03 -71.04
N GLU A 84 -14.37 -11.69 -70.11
CA GLU A 84 -15.00 -12.13 -68.85
C GLU A 84 -15.27 -11.01 -67.81
N ALA A 85 -16.21 -11.28 -66.87
CA ALA A 85 -16.48 -10.38 -65.74
C ALA A 85 -15.32 -10.37 -64.73
N ALA A 86 -14.90 -9.18 -64.30
CA ALA A 86 -13.60 -8.97 -63.65
C ALA A 86 -13.46 -9.64 -62.26
N ASP A 87 -14.53 -9.66 -61.48
CA ASP A 87 -14.59 -10.17 -60.11
C ASP A 87 -15.90 -10.93 -59.88
N SER A 88 -15.81 -12.11 -59.24
CA SER A 88 -16.97 -12.95 -58.91
C SER A 88 -16.65 -13.84 -57.71
N TYR A 89 -17.51 -13.82 -56.69
CA TYR A 89 -17.29 -14.50 -55.42
C TYR A 89 -18.59 -15.16 -54.93
N ASN A 90 -18.50 -16.43 -54.52
CA ASN A 90 -19.62 -17.17 -53.94
C ASN A 90 -19.67 -16.94 -52.43
N VAL A 91 -20.76 -16.34 -51.93
CA VAL A 91 -21.04 -16.29 -50.49
C VAL A 91 -21.58 -17.67 -50.07
N THR A 92 -20.98 -18.27 -49.05
CA THR A 92 -21.37 -19.58 -48.50
C THR A 92 -21.42 -19.49 -46.98
N THR A 93 -22.32 -20.24 -46.33
CA THR A 93 -22.36 -20.33 -44.87
C THR A 93 -21.32 -21.34 -44.38
N LEU A 94 -20.74 -21.09 -43.20
CA LEU A 94 -19.85 -22.02 -42.50
C LEU A 94 -20.60 -22.88 -41.46
N LEU A 95 -21.93 -22.72 -41.40
CA LEU A 95 -22.86 -23.39 -40.49
C LEU A 95 -24.09 -23.86 -41.30
N GLU A 96 -24.67 -25.00 -40.92
CA GLU A 96 -25.98 -25.45 -41.41
C GLU A 96 -27.06 -24.87 -40.49
N ASP A 97 -27.76 -23.83 -40.96
CA ASP A 97 -28.68 -23.05 -40.13
C ASP A 97 -29.79 -22.38 -40.99
N THR A 98 -30.87 -21.94 -40.36
CA THR A 98 -32.03 -21.32 -41.01
C THR A 98 -31.83 -19.81 -41.18
N ILE A 99 -32.09 -19.31 -42.38
CA ILE A 99 -32.05 -17.87 -42.68
C ILE A 99 -33.33 -17.20 -42.13
N LEU A 100 -33.17 -16.31 -41.14
CA LEU A 100 -34.27 -15.55 -40.53
C LEU A 100 -34.77 -14.39 -41.39
N THR A 101 -33.86 -13.65 -42.04
CA THR A 101 -34.23 -12.52 -42.91
C THR A 101 -33.35 -12.44 -44.15
N ALA A 102 -33.97 -12.00 -45.26
CA ALA A 102 -33.33 -11.62 -46.50
C ALA A 102 -33.83 -10.21 -46.85
N ASN A 103 -33.03 -9.18 -46.54
CA ASN A 103 -33.46 -7.77 -46.62
C ASN A 103 -32.98 -7.07 -47.91
N PHE A 104 -32.84 -7.83 -49.00
CA PHE A 104 -32.35 -7.38 -50.30
C PHE A 104 -33.12 -8.07 -51.44
N GLU A 105 -33.23 -7.42 -52.59
CA GLU A 105 -33.91 -7.96 -53.79
C GLU A 105 -32.91 -8.22 -54.94
N GLU A 106 -33.28 -9.07 -55.91
CA GLU A 106 -32.42 -9.38 -57.06
C GLU A 106 -32.17 -8.12 -57.92
N GLY A 107 -30.92 -7.68 -57.95
CA GLY A 107 -30.49 -6.45 -58.63
C GLY A 107 -30.11 -5.30 -57.70
N ASP A 108 -30.20 -5.46 -56.38
CA ASP A 108 -29.65 -4.51 -55.43
C ASP A 108 -28.11 -4.41 -55.51
N GLN A 109 -27.60 -3.22 -55.20
CA GLN A 109 -26.16 -2.94 -55.15
C GLN A 109 -25.73 -2.87 -53.68
N VAL A 110 -24.96 -3.86 -53.24
CA VAL A 110 -24.42 -3.95 -51.88
C VAL A 110 -23.00 -3.40 -51.78
N GLU A 111 -22.62 -2.94 -50.59
CA GLU A 111 -21.26 -2.48 -50.27
C GLU A 111 -20.53 -3.54 -49.42
N GLU A 112 -19.19 -3.51 -49.37
CA GLU A 112 -18.41 -4.46 -48.57
C GLU A 112 -18.81 -4.41 -47.09
N GLY A 113 -19.02 -5.57 -46.47
CA GLY A 113 -19.54 -5.66 -45.09
C GLY A 113 -21.07 -5.51 -44.94
N THR A 114 -21.83 -5.38 -46.04
CA THR A 114 -23.31 -5.43 -45.98
C THR A 114 -23.78 -6.82 -45.57
N VAL A 115 -24.53 -6.92 -44.46
CA VAL A 115 -25.15 -8.17 -44.01
C VAL A 115 -26.28 -8.57 -44.97
N LEU A 116 -26.06 -9.64 -45.75
CA LEU A 116 -27.04 -10.16 -46.70
C LEU A 116 -28.14 -10.98 -46.02
N TYR A 117 -27.73 -11.88 -45.11
CA TYR A 117 -28.59 -12.79 -44.39
C TYR A 117 -28.25 -12.78 -42.90
N THR A 118 -29.25 -12.97 -42.05
CA THR A 118 -29.09 -13.27 -40.61
C THR A 118 -29.55 -14.71 -40.35
N LEU A 119 -28.72 -15.50 -39.68
CA LEU A 119 -29.04 -16.88 -39.25
C LEU A 119 -29.76 -16.86 -37.88
N ASP A 120 -30.37 -17.97 -37.49
CA ASP A 120 -31.05 -18.10 -36.19
C ASP A 120 -30.05 -18.50 -35.09
N SER A 121 -29.45 -17.50 -34.44
CA SER A 121 -28.46 -17.73 -33.40
C SER A 121 -29.00 -18.43 -32.15
N SER A 122 -30.31 -18.68 -32.01
CA SER A 122 -30.91 -19.17 -30.76
C SER A 122 -30.35 -20.50 -30.25
N ASP A 123 -30.00 -21.45 -31.12
CA ASP A 123 -29.33 -22.70 -30.73
C ASP A 123 -27.85 -22.48 -30.35
N ALA A 124 -27.16 -21.55 -31.01
CA ALA A 124 -25.78 -21.19 -30.70
C ALA A 124 -25.67 -20.39 -29.39
N ASP A 125 -26.59 -19.45 -29.16
CA ASP A 125 -26.74 -18.67 -27.94
C ASP A 125 -27.13 -19.59 -26.77
N SER A 126 -28.04 -20.56 -26.98
CA SER A 126 -28.39 -21.58 -25.97
C SER A 126 -27.20 -22.49 -25.64
N SER A 127 -26.38 -22.85 -26.64
CA SER A 127 -25.16 -23.64 -26.45
C SER A 127 -24.08 -22.85 -25.70
N LEU A 128 -23.97 -21.54 -25.96
CA LEU A 128 -23.11 -20.62 -25.23
C LEU A 128 -23.57 -20.45 -23.77
N GLU A 129 -24.85 -20.16 -23.53
CA GLU A 129 -25.43 -20.05 -22.19
C GLU A 129 -25.25 -21.36 -21.40
N GLN A 130 -25.50 -22.52 -22.01
CA GLN A 130 -25.24 -23.82 -21.38
C GLN A 130 -23.74 -24.05 -21.09
N SER A 131 -22.84 -23.52 -21.92
CA SER A 131 -21.38 -23.56 -21.70
C SER A 131 -20.95 -22.63 -20.57
N GLU A 132 -21.51 -21.42 -20.49
CA GLU A 132 -21.26 -20.46 -19.40
C GLU A 132 -21.83 -20.97 -18.05
N ILE A 133 -23.03 -21.55 -18.05
CA ILE A 133 -23.60 -22.22 -16.87
C ILE A 133 -22.69 -23.35 -16.41
N SER A 134 -22.16 -24.16 -17.34
CA SER A 134 -21.22 -25.25 -17.03
C SER A 134 -19.89 -24.72 -16.47
N LEU A 135 -19.36 -23.62 -17.03
CA LEU A 135 -18.16 -22.94 -16.53
C LEU A 135 -18.38 -22.39 -15.12
N GLN A 136 -19.52 -21.73 -14.85
CA GLN A 136 -19.86 -21.26 -13.51
C GLN A 136 -20.07 -22.42 -12.51
N GLN A 137 -20.63 -23.56 -12.95
CA GLN A 137 -20.74 -24.76 -12.11
C GLN A 137 -19.35 -25.33 -11.79
N ALA A 138 -18.44 -25.41 -12.77
CA ALA A 138 -17.06 -25.83 -12.55
C ALA A 138 -16.29 -24.86 -11.64
N GLN A 139 -16.48 -23.54 -11.80
CA GLN A 139 -15.90 -22.51 -10.94
C GLN A 139 -16.42 -22.60 -9.50
N ARG A 140 -17.74 -22.79 -9.29
CA ARG A 140 -18.32 -23.01 -7.95
C ARG A 140 -17.87 -24.32 -7.32
N SER A 141 -17.68 -25.37 -8.12
CA SER A 141 -17.12 -26.64 -7.65
C SER A 141 -15.63 -26.51 -7.28
N TYR A 142 -14.88 -25.67 -8.01
CA TYR A 142 -13.48 -25.36 -7.69
C TYR A 142 -13.34 -24.48 -6.45
N SER A 143 -14.21 -23.46 -6.26
CA SER A 143 -14.22 -22.67 -5.02
C SER A 143 -14.63 -23.51 -3.83
N SER A 144 -15.66 -24.35 -3.96
CA SER A 144 -16.05 -25.33 -2.93
C SER A 144 -14.88 -26.25 -2.57
N GLN A 145 -14.13 -26.78 -3.55
CA GLN A 145 -12.96 -27.62 -3.26
C GLN A 145 -11.80 -26.87 -2.60
N LEU A 146 -11.66 -25.55 -2.82
CA LEU A 146 -10.69 -24.72 -2.09
C LEU A 146 -11.18 -24.40 -0.66
N GLU A 147 -12.48 -24.24 -0.46
CA GLU A 147 -13.12 -24.09 0.85
C GLU A 147 -13.00 -25.40 1.65
N ASP A 148 -13.35 -26.55 1.05
CA ASP A 148 -13.15 -27.90 1.60
C ASP A 148 -11.67 -28.12 1.98
N GLN A 149 -10.72 -27.70 1.14
CA GLN A 149 -9.28 -27.81 1.40
C GLN A 149 -8.80 -26.86 2.51
N ALA A 150 -9.44 -25.70 2.69
CA ALA A 150 -9.18 -24.80 3.80
C ALA A 150 -9.70 -25.39 5.12
N ASP A 151 -10.91 -25.94 5.12
CA ASP A 151 -11.57 -26.54 6.29
C ASP A 151 -10.87 -27.81 6.82
N LEU A 152 -10.04 -28.48 6.00
CA LEU A 152 -9.09 -29.50 6.49
C LEU A 152 -8.10 -28.95 7.54
N ASN A 153 -7.85 -27.64 7.55
CA ASN A 153 -6.95 -26.96 8.48
C ASN A 153 -7.77 -26.22 9.55
N VAL A 154 -8.40 -26.97 10.46
CA VAL A 154 -9.23 -26.42 11.55
C VAL A 154 -8.45 -25.43 12.41
N ALA A 155 -8.65 -24.14 12.15
CA ALA A 155 -7.95 -23.03 12.78
C ALA A 155 -8.77 -22.41 13.93
N ALA A 156 -8.07 -21.77 14.88
CA ALA A 156 -8.72 -21.07 15.98
C ALA A 156 -9.48 -19.83 15.49
N THR A 157 -10.80 -19.81 15.67
CA THR A 157 -11.68 -18.67 15.28
C THR A 157 -11.44 -17.40 16.12
N ALA A 158 -10.81 -17.54 17.28
CA ALA A 158 -10.40 -16.45 18.16
C ALA A 158 -9.09 -16.81 18.88
N ALA A 159 -8.34 -15.79 19.32
CA ALA A 159 -7.17 -15.99 20.17
C ALA A 159 -7.59 -16.49 21.57
N GLY A 160 -6.81 -17.40 22.15
CA GLY A 160 -7.08 -17.97 23.47
C GLY A 160 -6.16 -19.16 23.77
N GLN A 161 -6.33 -19.76 24.94
CA GLN A 161 -5.59 -20.94 25.37
C GLN A 161 -6.40 -22.22 25.10
N VAL A 162 -5.75 -23.28 24.63
CA VAL A 162 -6.37 -24.61 24.51
C VAL A 162 -6.68 -25.12 25.93
N TRP A 163 -7.97 -25.31 26.23
CA TRP A 163 -8.47 -25.78 27.52
C TRP A 163 -8.64 -27.30 27.54
N SER A 164 -9.23 -27.85 26.48
CA SER A 164 -9.34 -29.29 26.24
C SER A 164 -8.99 -29.60 24.80
N VAL A 165 -8.42 -30.78 24.59
CA VAL A 165 -8.37 -31.45 23.29
C VAL A 165 -9.21 -32.71 23.47
N ASP A 166 -10.25 -32.84 22.66
CA ASP A 166 -11.37 -33.76 22.90
C ASP A 166 -11.38 -34.93 21.89
N VAL A 167 -10.34 -35.02 21.04
CA VAL A 167 -10.04 -36.12 20.09
C VAL A 167 -8.53 -36.40 20.03
N GLU A 168 -8.13 -37.64 19.77
CA GLU A 168 -6.74 -38.06 19.65
C GLU A 168 -6.30 -38.32 18.19
N VAL A 169 -4.99 -38.48 17.97
CA VAL A 169 -4.40 -38.68 16.64
C VAL A 169 -4.73 -40.08 16.12
N GLY A 170 -5.77 -40.17 15.31
CA GLY A 170 -6.29 -41.41 14.73
C GLY A 170 -7.81 -41.55 14.80
N ASP A 171 -8.50 -40.66 15.51
CA ASP A 171 -9.95 -40.67 15.62
C ASP A 171 -10.66 -40.26 14.31
N GLU A 172 -11.79 -40.91 14.04
CA GLU A 172 -12.70 -40.54 12.94
C GLU A 172 -13.70 -39.50 13.46
N ILE A 173 -13.60 -38.25 12.96
CA ILE A 173 -14.43 -37.12 13.40
C ILE A 173 -15.64 -36.88 12.48
N GLN A 174 -16.76 -36.46 13.06
CA GLN A 174 -17.98 -36.10 12.32
C GLN A 174 -18.12 -34.58 12.16
N ALA A 175 -18.79 -34.14 11.09
CA ALA A 175 -19.07 -32.72 10.86
C ALA A 175 -19.88 -32.12 12.03
N GLY A 176 -19.34 -31.06 12.64
CA GLY A 176 -19.92 -30.42 13.84
C GLY A 176 -19.49 -31.03 15.19
N GLN A 177 -18.62 -32.06 15.20
CA GLN A 177 -17.99 -32.55 16.42
C GLN A 177 -17.00 -31.51 16.99
N THR A 178 -17.02 -31.30 18.30
CA THR A 178 -16.01 -30.49 18.98
C THR A 178 -14.71 -31.28 19.10
N VAL A 179 -13.63 -30.78 18.51
CA VAL A 179 -12.30 -31.42 18.53
C VAL A 179 -11.37 -30.85 19.61
N ALA A 180 -11.56 -29.59 19.99
CA ALA A 180 -10.87 -28.94 21.09
C ALA A 180 -11.69 -27.74 21.58
N THR A 181 -11.62 -27.44 22.88
CA THR A 181 -12.15 -26.20 23.44
C THR A 181 -11.01 -25.20 23.60
N ILE A 182 -11.06 -24.08 22.88
CA ILE A 182 -10.21 -22.92 23.13
C ILE A 182 -10.97 -21.94 24.03
N ARG A 183 -10.31 -21.42 25.06
CA ARG A 183 -10.84 -20.37 25.95
C ARG A 183 -9.92 -19.16 25.91
N ASP A 184 -10.42 -18.02 25.47
CA ASP A 184 -9.83 -16.77 25.97
C ASP A 184 -10.02 -16.75 27.49
N SER A 185 -8.91 -16.61 28.21
CA SER A 185 -8.88 -16.54 29.66
C SER A 185 -8.32 -15.20 30.14
N ALA A 186 -7.95 -14.28 29.23
CA ALA A 186 -7.42 -12.96 29.56
C ALA A 186 -8.48 -12.01 30.12
N THR A 187 -9.76 -12.26 29.83
CA THR A 187 -10.90 -11.52 30.40
C THR A 187 -11.95 -12.49 30.95
N MET A 188 -12.31 -12.35 32.22
CA MET A 188 -13.25 -13.22 32.95
C MET A 188 -14.55 -12.47 33.30
N GLU A 189 -15.72 -13.10 33.16
CA GLU A 189 -16.99 -12.51 33.61
C GLU A 189 -17.28 -12.81 35.09
N LEU A 190 -17.20 -11.79 35.95
CA LEU A 190 -17.74 -11.85 37.32
C LEU A 190 -19.19 -11.35 37.34
N LYS A 191 -20.08 -12.05 38.06
CA LYS A 191 -21.51 -11.68 38.19
C LYS A 191 -21.86 -11.39 39.65
N VAL A 192 -22.01 -10.11 40.00
CA VAL A 192 -22.21 -9.65 41.37
C VAL A 192 -23.62 -9.07 41.56
N PRO A 193 -24.38 -9.50 42.59
CA PRO A 193 -25.67 -8.91 42.91
C PRO A 193 -25.49 -7.65 43.78
N PHE A 194 -25.83 -6.48 43.23
CA PHE A 194 -25.84 -5.20 43.95
C PHE A 194 -27.28 -4.82 44.38
N PRO A 195 -27.47 -3.97 45.40
CA PRO A 195 -28.78 -3.42 45.73
C PRO A 195 -29.44 -2.76 44.51
N ALA A 196 -30.76 -2.93 44.37
CA ALA A 196 -31.47 -2.53 43.15
C ALA A 196 -31.42 -1.01 42.87
N ASP A 197 -31.33 -0.20 43.92
CA ASP A 197 -31.22 1.26 43.84
C ASP A 197 -29.80 1.69 43.38
N ASP A 198 -28.74 1.14 43.99
CA ASP A 198 -27.35 1.39 43.57
C ASP A 198 -27.14 0.98 42.10
N ALA A 199 -27.60 -0.23 41.76
CA ALA A 199 -27.51 -0.79 40.42
C ALA A 199 -28.39 -0.06 39.38
N ALA A 200 -29.31 0.82 39.80
CA ALA A 200 -30.03 1.70 38.88
C ALA A 200 -29.19 2.90 38.41
N GLY A 201 -28.11 3.23 39.12
CA GLY A 201 -27.16 4.29 38.74
C GLY A 201 -26.01 3.82 37.85
N PHE A 202 -25.82 2.50 37.68
CA PHE A 202 -24.68 1.95 36.94
C PHE A 202 -24.86 2.00 35.42
N SER A 203 -23.76 2.24 34.70
CA SER A 203 -23.71 2.31 33.24
C SER A 203 -22.81 1.24 32.64
N LEU A 204 -23.01 0.91 31.37
CA LEU A 204 -22.11 0.00 30.63
C LEU A 204 -20.77 0.70 30.37
N GLY A 205 -19.67 -0.06 30.40
CA GLY A 205 -18.29 0.43 30.30
C GLY A 205 -17.70 0.95 31.61
N GLN A 206 -18.51 1.14 32.65
CA GLN A 206 -18.08 1.71 33.94
C GLN A 206 -17.08 0.81 34.70
N SER A 207 -15.98 1.39 35.16
CA SER A 207 -14.91 0.68 35.87
C SER A 207 -15.32 0.20 37.28
N ALA A 208 -14.79 -0.96 37.68
CA ALA A 208 -15.02 -1.60 38.96
C ALA A 208 -13.73 -2.25 39.48
N ALA A 209 -13.51 -2.16 40.79
CA ALA A 209 -12.42 -2.83 41.48
C ALA A 209 -12.93 -4.19 42.00
N VAL A 210 -12.38 -5.29 41.47
CA VAL A 210 -12.75 -6.66 41.85
C VAL A 210 -11.71 -7.21 42.81
N THR A 211 -12.11 -7.59 44.01
CA THR A 211 -11.23 -8.17 45.03
C THR A 211 -11.50 -9.66 45.17
N LEU A 212 -10.46 -10.48 45.06
CA LEU A 212 -10.56 -11.93 45.18
C LEU A 212 -10.65 -12.34 46.65
N ASP A 213 -11.67 -13.11 47.03
CA ASP A 213 -11.93 -13.46 48.44
C ASP A 213 -10.88 -14.44 49.00
N SER A 214 -10.11 -15.10 48.12
CA SER A 214 -9.05 -16.08 48.48
C SER A 214 -7.66 -15.47 48.67
N THR A 215 -7.35 -14.36 47.98
CA THR A 215 -6.00 -13.74 47.99
C THR A 215 -6.00 -12.28 48.46
N PHE A 216 -7.17 -11.64 48.55
CA PHE A 216 -7.35 -10.20 48.77
C PHE A 216 -6.68 -9.31 47.71
N GLU A 217 -6.34 -9.89 46.57
CA GLU A 217 -5.82 -9.16 45.40
C GLU A 217 -6.94 -8.39 44.71
N THR A 218 -6.68 -7.12 44.36
CA THR A 218 -7.63 -6.27 43.63
C THR A 218 -7.24 -6.16 42.16
N LEU A 219 -8.15 -6.55 41.27
CA LEU A 219 -8.02 -6.50 39.82
C LEU A 219 -8.99 -5.48 39.22
N SER A 220 -8.60 -4.88 38.09
CA SER A 220 -9.46 -3.97 37.34
C SER A 220 -10.48 -4.73 36.50
N GLY A 221 -11.70 -4.20 36.44
CA GLY A 221 -12.74 -4.66 35.53
C GLY A 221 -13.71 -3.56 35.09
N THR A 222 -14.60 -3.87 34.15
CA THR A 222 -15.59 -2.94 33.58
C THR A 222 -16.98 -3.59 33.48
N ILE A 223 -18.05 -2.82 33.73
CA ILE A 223 -19.43 -3.31 33.66
C ILE A 223 -19.81 -3.60 32.19
N THR A 224 -20.01 -4.88 31.86
CA THR A 224 -20.50 -5.29 30.53
C THR A 224 -22.01 -5.43 30.47
N LYS A 225 -22.68 -5.62 31.62
CA LYS A 225 -24.14 -5.76 31.67
C LYS A 225 -24.72 -5.39 33.05
N VAL A 226 -25.81 -4.63 33.05
CA VAL A 226 -26.69 -4.47 34.23
C VAL A 226 -28.00 -5.19 33.93
N ASN A 227 -28.45 -6.09 34.81
CA ASN A 227 -29.76 -6.72 34.66
C ASN A 227 -30.88 -5.74 35.05
N GLY A 228 -31.79 -5.45 34.13
CA GLY A 228 -32.94 -4.56 34.39
C GLY A 228 -33.96 -5.16 35.37
N ASN A 229 -34.02 -6.50 35.44
CA ASN A 229 -34.91 -7.22 36.35
C ASN A 229 -34.37 -7.20 37.78
N THR A 230 -35.23 -6.84 38.73
CA THR A 230 -34.93 -6.87 40.16
C THR A 230 -35.31 -8.23 40.74
N GLU A 231 -34.38 -8.87 41.44
CA GLU A 231 -34.55 -10.14 42.15
C GLU A 231 -34.67 -9.87 43.66
N VAL A 232 -35.51 -10.63 44.36
CA VAL A 232 -35.70 -10.50 45.82
C VAL A 232 -34.94 -11.60 46.54
N ARG A 233 -33.95 -11.23 47.35
CA ARG A 233 -33.16 -12.17 48.16
C ARG A 233 -33.73 -12.30 49.58
N SER A 234 -33.28 -13.33 50.31
CA SER A 234 -33.65 -13.52 51.72
C SER A 234 -33.39 -12.25 52.54
N GLY A 235 -34.33 -11.88 53.42
CA GLY A 235 -34.30 -10.62 54.17
C GLY A 235 -34.92 -9.43 53.44
N ASN A 236 -35.75 -9.64 52.42
CA ASN A 236 -36.45 -8.62 51.62
C ASN A 236 -35.53 -7.65 50.85
N VAL A 237 -34.24 -7.96 50.71
CA VAL A 237 -33.30 -7.13 49.94
C VAL A 237 -33.57 -7.32 48.44
N GLN A 238 -33.91 -6.21 47.77
CA GLN A 238 -34.02 -6.14 46.32
C GLN A 238 -32.63 -5.94 45.71
N VAL A 239 -32.25 -6.81 44.77
CA VAL A 239 -30.95 -6.77 44.10
C VAL A 239 -31.08 -6.84 42.58
N ARG A 240 -30.05 -6.37 41.88
CA ARG A 240 -29.85 -6.55 40.44
C ARG A 240 -28.48 -7.15 40.20
N THR A 241 -28.41 -8.15 39.32
CA THR A 241 -27.16 -8.79 38.94
C THR A 241 -26.43 -7.95 37.90
N VAL A 242 -25.16 -7.64 38.17
CA VAL A 242 -24.27 -6.86 37.31
C VAL A 242 -23.14 -7.79 36.85
N THR A 243 -22.92 -7.86 35.53
CA THR A 243 -21.77 -8.54 34.94
C THR A 243 -20.63 -7.55 34.77
N ILE A 244 -19.45 -7.92 35.25
CA ILE A 244 -18.20 -7.17 35.16
C ILE A 244 -17.19 -8.06 34.42
N ALA A 245 -16.60 -7.56 33.34
CA ALA A 245 -15.44 -8.16 32.71
C ALA A 245 -14.19 -7.79 33.53
N VAL A 246 -13.36 -8.77 33.88
CA VAL A 246 -12.19 -8.61 34.76
C VAL A 246 -10.95 -9.08 34.03
N THR A 247 -9.90 -8.27 33.98
CA THR A 247 -8.63 -8.67 33.35
C THR A 247 -7.93 -9.71 34.23
N ASN A 248 -7.53 -10.83 33.63
CA ASN A 248 -6.87 -11.94 34.31
C ASN A 248 -5.35 -11.89 34.06
N PRO A 249 -4.51 -11.65 35.08
CA PRO A 249 -3.05 -11.70 34.94
C PRO A 249 -2.47 -13.14 34.82
N GLY A 250 -3.32 -14.16 34.69
CA GLY A 250 -2.94 -15.58 34.56
C GLY A 250 -3.19 -16.44 35.80
N GLY A 251 -3.96 -15.93 36.77
CA GLY A 251 -4.23 -16.59 38.07
C GLY A 251 -5.71 -16.81 38.41
N LEU A 252 -6.65 -16.31 37.60
CA LEU A 252 -8.09 -16.49 37.85
C LEU A 252 -8.60 -17.86 37.39
N SER A 253 -9.54 -18.41 38.16
CA SER A 253 -10.32 -19.60 37.79
C SER A 253 -11.81 -19.42 38.11
N THR A 254 -12.67 -20.28 37.54
CA THR A 254 -14.13 -20.25 37.74
C THR A 254 -14.57 -20.55 39.16
N ASP A 255 -13.68 -21.09 39.99
CA ASP A 255 -13.99 -21.65 41.30
C ASP A 255 -13.67 -20.65 42.44
N GLN A 256 -13.06 -19.52 42.10
CA GLN A 256 -12.76 -18.42 43.03
C GLN A 256 -13.98 -17.54 43.24
N SER A 257 -14.28 -17.22 44.50
CA SER A 257 -15.23 -16.16 44.85
C SER A 257 -14.53 -14.81 44.88
N ALA A 258 -15.24 -13.76 44.46
CA ALA A 258 -14.74 -12.39 44.42
C ALA A 258 -15.87 -11.40 44.68
N THR A 259 -15.53 -10.32 45.38
CA THR A 259 -16.40 -9.17 45.62
C THR A 259 -16.03 -8.02 44.68
N ALA A 260 -17.02 -7.23 44.24
CA ALA A 260 -16.76 -6.07 43.38
C ALA A 260 -17.23 -4.77 44.05
N ALA A 261 -16.32 -3.80 44.11
CA ALA A 261 -16.65 -2.41 44.36
C ALA A 261 -16.73 -1.68 43.02
N VAL A 262 -17.95 -1.48 42.51
CA VAL A 262 -18.17 -0.62 41.34
C VAL A 262 -17.71 0.79 41.68
N VAL A 263 -16.77 1.33 40.90
CA VAL A 263 -16.30 2.69 41.08
C VAL A 263 -17.35 3.61 40.46
N SER A 264 -17.82 4.58 41.24
CA SER A 264 -18.80 5.63 40.87
C SER A 264 -20.28 5.33 41.09
N ALA A 265 -20.77 5.69 42.27
CA ALA A 265 -21.86 6.68 42.33
C ALA A 265 -21.29 8.09 42.59
N ASP A 266 -20.26 8.18 43.45
CA ASP A 266 -19.70 9.44 43.94
C ASP A 266 -18.25 9.76 43.54
N THR A 267 -17.72 9.09 42.51
CA THR A 267 -16.43 9.49 41.93
C THR A 267 -16.60 10.81 41.18
N LYS A 268 -15.82 11.83 41.53
CA LYS A 268 -15.82 13.15 40.92
C LYS A 268 -14.48 13.38 40.22
N GLY A 269 -14.55 13.96 39.03
CA GLY A 269 -13.43 14.19 38.13
C GLY A 269 -13.90 14.17 36.67
N PRO A 270 -12.96 14.26 35.71
CA PRO A 270 -11.54 14.47 35.92
C PRO A 270 -11.23 15.90 36.43
N TYR A 271 -10.15 16.03 37.19
CA TYR A 271 -9.54 17.29 37.61
C TYR A 271 -8.04 17.29 37.26
N VAL A 272 -7.40 18.46 37.29
CA VAL A 272 -5.96 18.62 37.02
C VAL A 272 -5.29 19.23 38.24
N ALA A 273 -4.14 18.70 38.66
CA ALA A 273 -3.42 19.14 39.85
C ALA A 273 -2.72 20.50 39.65
N ASP A 274 -2.83 21.34 40.68
CA ASP A 274 -2.36 22.74 40.68
C ASP A 274 -0.82 22.87 40.71
N ASN A 275 -0.32 24.10 40.51
CA ASN A 275 1.09 24.45 40.70
C ASN A 275 1.63 23.87 42.03
N GLY A 276 2.62 22.98 41.96
CA GLY A 276 3.20 22.30 43.12
C GLY A 276 2.48 21.02 43.59
N GLY A 277 1.58 20.43 42.80
CA GLY A 277 0.92 19.15 43.13
C GLY A 277 -0.30 19.29 44.05
N GLY A 278 -0.94 20.47 44.05
CA GLY A 278 -2.13 20.74 44.85
C GLY A 278 -3.33 19.91 44.38
N LEU A 279 -4.01 19.26 45.33
CA LEU A 279 -5.29 18.57 45.12
C LEU A 279 -6.40 19.33 45.86
N THR A 280 -7.42 19.77 45.13
CA THR A 280 -8.58 20.46 45.71
C THR A 280 -9.65 19.43 46.09
N LEU A 281 -9.57 18.92 47.32
CA LEU A 281 -10.41 17.83 47.83
C LEU A 281 -11.35 18.31 48.95
N PRO A 282 -12.63 17.86 48.98
CA PRO A 282 -13.55 18.15 50.09
C PRO A 282 -13.28 17.31 51.36
N PHE A 283 -12.19 16.53 51.39
CA PHE A 283 -11.79 15.68 52.51
C PHE A 283 -10.27 15.45 52.52
N THR A 284 -9.70 15.06 53.67
CA THR A 284 -8.32 14.55 53.75
C THR A 284 -8.29 13.09 53.31
N PRO A 285 -7.54 12.73 52.24
CA PRO A 285 -7.56 11.37 51.70
C PRO A 285 -6.96 10.35 52.67
N THR A 286 -7.53 9.14 52.69
CA THR A 286 -6.98 7.98 53.42
C THR A 286 -6.18 7.04 52.53
N ALA A 287 -6.39 7.11 51.20
CA ALA A 287 -5.57 6.45 50.20
C ALA A 287 -5.42 7.38 48.98
N VAL A 288 -4.22 7.41 48.39
CA VAL A 288 -3.93 8.05 47.12
C VAL A 288 -3.25 7.01 46.24
N TYR A 289 -3.79 6.75 45.06
CA TYR A 289 -3.17 5.89 44.06
C TYR A 289 -2.59 6.78 42.96
N VAL A 290 -1.34 6.51 42.55
CA VAL A 290 -0.67 7.17 41.41
C VAL A 290 -0.34 6.08 40.41
N ASP A 291 -0.86 6.19 39.19
CA ASP A 291 -0.66 5.22 38.10
C ASP A 291 -0.98 3.76 38.55
N GLY A 292 -2.05 3.62 39.35
CA GLY A 292 -2.51 2.36 39.95
C GLY A 292 -1.83 1.97 41.27
N ALA A 293 -0.66 2.52 41.61
CA ALA A 293 0.11 2.14 42.80
C ALA A 293 -0.25 3.00 44.04
N LEU A 294 -0.49 2.34 45.19
CA LEU A 294 -0.75 3.03 46.46
C LEU A 294 0.47 3.89 46.86
N SER A 295 0.23 5.20 47.01
CA SER A 295 1.25 6.24 47.02
C SER A 295 0.95 7.35 48.05
N GLY A 296 1.93 8.22 48.30
CA GLY A 296 1.73 9.43 49.10
C GLY A 296 1.39 10.63 48.22
N GLN A 297 0.60 11.58 48.74
CA GLN A 297 0.22 12.81 48.03
C GLN A 297 1.44 13.64 47.55
N SER A 298 2.61 13.50 48.19
CA SER A 298 3.86 14.13 47.76
C SER A 298 4.44 13.63 46.44
N GLN A 299 3.87 12.59 45.82
CA GLN A 299 4.24 12.14 44.47
C GLN A 299 3.46 12.87 43.37
N VAL A 300 2.33 13.49 43.69
CA VAL A 300 1.50 14.26 42.77
C VAL A 300 2.24 15.53 42.37
N LYS A 301 2.30 15.79 41.06
CA LYS A 301 2.91 16.98 40.46
C LYS A 301 1.83 17.83 39.81
N GLN A 302 2.21 19.05 39.45
CA GLN A 302 1.40 19.90 38.59
C GLN A 302 1.11 19.19 37.25
N TYR A 303 -0.10 19.36 36.73
CA TYR A 303 -0.57 18.71 35.49
C TYR A 303 -0.70 17.18 35.54
N ASP A 304 -0.67 16.55 36.71
CA ASP A 304 -1.17 15.19 36.86
C ASP A 304 -2.72 15.24 36.96
N VAL A 305 -3.40 14.28 36.33
CA VAL A 305 -4.87 14.20 36.30
C VAL A 305 -5.37 13.44 37.52
N TYR A 306 -6.44 13.89 38.18
CA TYR A 306 -6.99 13.18 39.33
C TYR A 306 -8.51 13.06 39.37
N TYR A 307 -8.95 12.00 40.05
CA TYR A 307 -10.33 11.66 40.34
C TYR A 307 -10.43 11.33 41.84
N TYR A 308 -11.54 11.65 42.49
CA TYR A 308 -11.71 11.37 43.92
C TYR A 308 -13.09 10.81 44.25
N ASN A 309 -13.21 10.06 45.35
CA ASN A 309 -14.52 9.62 45.87
C ASN A 309 -14.66 9.98 47.35
N SER A 310 -15.64 10.82 47.67
CA SER A 310 -15.83 11.37 49.03
C SER A 310 -16.28 10.33 50.06
N GLY A 311 -17.02 9.29 49.65
CA GLY A 311 -17.45 8.21 50.55
C GLY A 311 -16.30 7.28 50.92
N LEU A 312 -15.45 6.94 49.95
CA LEU A 312 -14.26 6.11 50.13
C LEU A 312 -13.06 6.88 50.72
N ARG A 313 -13.08 8.21 50.63
CA ARG A 313 -11.95 9.11 50.94
C ARG A 313 -10.67 8.77 50.16
N THR A 314 -10.85 8.26 48.94
CA THR A 314 -9.77 7.81 48.04
C THR A 314 -9.60 8.79 46.89
N VAL A 315 -8.35 8.93 46.44
CA VAL A 315 -7.97 9.66 45.22
C VAL A 315 -7.21 8.72 44.29
N TRP A 316 -7.46 8.83 42.99
CA TRP A 316 -6.68 8.22 41.93
C TRP A 316 -6.06 9.32 41.07
N VAL A 317 -4.79 9.16 40.74
CA VAL A 317 -3.97 10.14 40.02
C VAL A 317 -3.28 9.43 38.86
N TYR A 318 -3.24 10.09 37.71
CA TYR A 318 -2.68 9.60 36.45
C TYR A 318 -1.66 10.63 35.95
N THR A 319 -0.44 10.17 35.68
CA THR A 319 0.69 11.04 35.30
C THR A 319 1.00 11.03 33.79
N ASP A 320 0.23 10.25 33.03
CA ASP A 320 0.34 10.08 31.58
C ASP A 320 0.03 11.36 30.80
N ARG A 321 0.89 11.64 29.81
CA ARG A 321 0.82 12.83 28.96
C ARG A 321 1.61 12.64 27.67
N ALA A 322 1.04 13.07 26.55
CA ALA A 322 1.72 13.08 25.26
C ALA A 322 2.01 14.52 24.82
N THR A 323 3.17 14.76 24.21
CA THR A 323 3.59 16.10 23.77
C THR A 323 3.99 16.09 22.30
N GLY A 324 3.52 17.08 21.54
CA GLY A 324 3.90 17.26 20.15
C GLY A 324 2.99 18.23 19.40
N THR A 325 3.14 18.30 18.08
CA THR A 325 2.24 19.08 17.23
C THR A 325 0.86 18.43 17.18
N LEU A 326 -0.18 19.22 17.42
CA LEU A 326 -1.58 18.89 17.16
C LEU A 326 -1.82 18.92 15.65
N THR A 327 -2.01 17.76 15.01
CA THR A 327 -2.12 17.64 13.54
C THR A 327 -3.55 17.42 13.04
N ASP A 328 -4.46 16.91 13.87
CA ASP A 328 -5.87 16.74 13.49
C ASP A 328 -6.85 16.95 14.68
N LEU A 329 -8.10 17.30 14.35
CA LEU A 329 -9.22 17.58 15.26
C LEU A 329 -10.53 17.07 14.61
N SER A 330 -10.87 15.82 14.87
CA SER A 330 -11.94 15.07 14.20
C SER A 330 -13.17 14.91 15.11
N PRO A 331 -14.42 14.96 14.57
CA PRO A 331 -14.77 15.10 13.15
C PRO A 331 -14.70 16.54 12.61
N SER A 332 -14.58 17.54 13.48
CA SER A 332 -14.31 18.93 13.07
C SER A 332 -13.76 19.75 14.23
N LYS A 333 -12.99 20.82 13.93
CA LYS A 333 -12.56 21.79 14.96
C LYS A 333 -13.74 22.46 15.69
N THR A 334 -14.94 22.55 15.12
CA THR A 334 -16.08 23.18 15.82
C THR A 334 -16.60 22.35 17.00
N ALA A 335 -16.51 21.02 16.90
CA ALA A 335 -16.88 20.09 17.96
C ALA A 335 -16.01 18.83 17.83
N PRO A 336 -14.75 18.87 18.30
CA PRO A 336 -13.85 17.73 18.20
C PRO A 336 -14.21 16.71 19.29
N THR A 337 -14.25 15.43 18.89
CA THR A 337 -14.38 14.28 19.80
C THR A 337 -13.07 13.50 19.89
N SER A 338 -12.10 13.81 19.02
CA SER A 338 -10.76 13.22 19.00
C SER A 338 -9.74 14.25 18.48
N ALA A 339 -8.48 14.05 18.85
CA ALA A 339 -7.36 14.88 18.42
C ALA A 339 -6.12 14.02 18.12
N THR A 340 -5.34 14.40 17.11
CA THR A 340 -4.09 13.71 16.78
C THR A 340 -2.90 14.56 17.19
N VAL A 341 -2.03 14.02 18.04
CA VAL A 341 -0.82 14.68 18.57
C VAL A 341 0.39 13.80 18.32
N ALA A 342 1.45 14.36 17.73
CA ALA A 342 2.65 13.62 17.31
C ALA A 342 2.38 12.40 16.39
N GLY A 343 1.25 12.40 15.67
CA GLY A 343 0.83 11.29 14.80
C GLY A 343 0.00 10.19 15.49
N VAL A 344 -0.25 10.28 16.81
CA VAL A 344 -1.12 9.37 17.56
C VAL A 344 -2.47 10.06 17.83
N THR A 345 -3.58 9.35 17.57
CA THR A 345 -4.94 9.87 17.78
C THR A 345 -5.50 9.43 19.13
N TYR A 346 -6.07 10.37 19.88
CA TYR A 346 -6.70 10.16 21.19
C TYR A 346 -8.14 10.68 21.17
N SER A 347 -9.03 10.05 21.92
CA SER A 347 -10.39 10.56 22.18
C SER A 347 -10.35 11.72 23.19
N ILE A 348 -11.39 12.56 23.20
CA ILE A 348 -11.49 13.73 24.10
C ILE A 348 -12.52 13.43 25.20
N GLY A 349 -12.03 13.15 26.41
CA GLY A 349 -12.84 12.69 27.54
C GLY A 349 -13.34 13.79 28.48
N SER A 350 -13.01 15.07 28.25
CA SER A 350 -13.49 16.18 29.09
C SER A 350 -14.02 17.37 28.29
N SER A 351 -14.96 18.10 28.92
CA SER A 351 -15.48 19.38 28.42
C SER A 351 -14.43 20.49 28.41
N THR A 352 -13.45 20.47 29.33
CA THR A 352 -12.33 21.44 29.34
C THR A 352 -11.41 21.23 28.14
N ALA A 353 -11.06 19.97 27.83
CA ALA A 353 -10.27 19.63 26.66
C ALA A 353 -11.04 19.92 25.36
N SER A 354 -12.31 19.49 25.27
CA SER A 354 -13.16 19.76 24.10
C SER A 354 -13.31 21.27 23.85
N TYR A 355 -13.56 22.08 24.89
CA TYR A 355 -13.59 23.54 24.76
C TYR A 355 -12.25 24.11 24.29
N LYS A 356 -11.13 23.74 24.93
CA LYS A 356 -9.78 24.23 24.59
C LYS A 356 -9.32 23.87 23.17
N LEU A 357 -9.77 22.74 22.64
CA LEU A 357 -9.49 22.27 21.28
C LEU A 357 -10.51 22.77 20.24
N SER A 358 -11.63 23.33 20.66
CA SER A 358 -12.71 23.79 19.77
C SER A 358 -12.32 25.03 18.94
N SER A 359 -13.20 25.44 18.02
CA SER A 359 -13.08 26.70 17.28
C SER A 359 -13.25 27.94 18.17
N GLN A 360 -13.69 27.78 19.42
CA GLN A 360 -13.73 28.82 20.47
C GLN A 360 -12.61 28.64 21.51
N GLY A 361 -11.73 27.66 21.30
CA GLY A 361 -10.70 27.24 22.25
C GLY A 361 -9.39 28.02 22.17
N GLN A 362 -8.40 27.51 22.89
CA GLN A 362 -7.05 28.07 22.97
C GLN A 362 -6.09 27.49 21.94
N PHE A 363 -6.36 26.28 21.44
CA PHE A 363 -5.43 25.51 20.59
C PHE A 363 -5.99 25.23 19.18
N SER A 364 -5.08 25.01 18.25
CA SER A 364 -5.31 24.84 16.82
C SER A 364 -4.44 23.72 16.25
N GLN A 365 -4.88 23.13 15.14
CA GLN A 365 -4.00 22.32 14.30
C GLN A 365 -2.77 23.17 13.90
N GLY A 366 -1.57 22.64 14.14
CA GLY A 366 -0.29 23.33 14.01
C GLY A 366 0.37 23.70 15.36
N ASP A 367 -0.37 23.80 16.45
CA ASP A 367 0.18 24.16 17.77
C ASP A 367 0.96 22.99 18.40
N VAL A 368 2.03 23.29 19.14
CA VAL A 368 2.75 22.30 19.96
C VAL A 368 2.13 22.30 21.36
N VAL A 369 1.52 21.18 21.72
CA VAL A 369 0.74 21.00 22.94
C VAL A 369 1.23 19.81 23.75
N THR A 370 0.99 19.85 25.05
CA THR A 370 0.97 18.65 25.90
C THR A 370 -0.49 18.33 26.21
N VAL A 371 -0.94 17.12 25.85
CA VAL A 371 -2.23 16.58 26.27
C VAL A 371 -2.04 15.78 27.55
N LEU A 372 -2.91 16.00 28.52
CA LEU A 372 -2.94 15.30 29.81
C LEU A 372 -3.99 14.21 29.73
N LEU A 373 -3.60 12.96 30.03
CA LEU A 373 -4.45 11.79 29.78
C LEU A 373 -5.16 11.33 31.05
N GLY A 374 -6.41 10.89 30.90
CA GLY A 374 -7.26 10.37 31.97
C GLY A 374 -7.10 8.87 32.21
N MET A 375 -7.91 8.35 33.13
CA MET A 375 -7.89 6.94 33.53
C MET A 375 -8.13 5.94 32.38
N ASP A 376 -8.80 6.38 31.32
CA ASP A 376 -9.16 5.58 30.14
C ASP A 376 -8.24 5.87 28.92
N GLY A 377 -7.18 6.68 29.09
CA GLY A 377 -6.29 7.14 28.01
C GLY A 377 -6.80 8.36 27.21
N ASP A 378 -8.01 8.82 27.50
CA ASP A 378 -8.63 10.00 26.87
C ASP A 378 -7.95 11.32 27.25
N ILE A 379 -7.98 12.32 26.35
CA ILE A 379 -7.53 13.69 26.64
C ILE A 379 -8.47 14.33 27.66
N VAL A 380 -7.94 14.57 28.86
CA VAL A 380 -8.61 15.26 29.96
C VAL A 380 -8.38 16.75 29.95
N ASP A 381 -7.17 17.20 29.62
CA ASP A 381 -6.90 18.62 29.42
C ASP A 381 -5.74 18.84 28.44
N VAL A 382 -5.64 20.06 27.91
CA VAL A 382 -4.57 20.47 27.00
C VAL A 382 -3.87 21.70 27.55
N VAL A 383 -2.54 21.67 27.53
CA VAL A 383 -1.70 22.80 27.94
C VAL A 383 -0.70 23.12 26.84
N SER A 384 -0.31 24.40 26.76
CA SER A 384 0.88 24.80 25.98
C SER A 384 2.07 23.99 26.50
N ALA A 385 2.81 23.34 25.61
CA ALA A 385 3.91 22.48 26.02
C ALA A 385 4.90 23.25 26.91
N GLN A 386 5.06 22.81 28.16
CA GLN A 386 6.04 23.35 29.11
C GLN A 386 7.41 22.80 28.72
N ASN A 387 7.94 23.37 27.63
CA ASN A 387 9.09 22.83 26.92
C ASN A 387 10.32 22.78 27.83
N SER A 388 10.90 21.58 27.95
CA SER A 388 12.36 21.49 27.88
C SER A 388 12.76 21.98 26.48
N GLU A 389 13.70 22.91 26.39
CA GLU A 389 14.07 23.50 25.10
C GLU A 389 14.82 22.46 24.25
N THR A 390 14.18 21.97 23.18
CA THR A 390 14.76 20.95 22.31
C THR A 390 15.27 21.58 21.02
N THR A 391 16.54 21.31 20.68
CA THR A 391 17.14 21.68 19.40
C THR A 391 17.37 20.43 18.56
N TYR A 392 16.78 20.38 17.37
CA TYR A 392 17.03 19.35 16.37
C TYR A 392 18.06 19.85 15.37
N TYR A 393 18.99 19.01 14.95
CA TYR A 393 19.88 19.26 13.81
C TYR A 393 19.43 18.44 12.61
N GLY A 394 19.70 18.88 11.37
CA GLY A 394 19.30 18.13 10.19
C GLY A 394 19.41 18.90 8.88
N VAL A 395 18.86 18.31 7.82
CA VAL A 395 18.82 18.88 6.46
C VAL A 395 17.38 19.05 5.98
N VAL A 396 17.07 20.18 5.36
CA VAL A 396 15.77 20.45 4.75
C VAL A 396 15.55 19.55 3.54
N ILE A 397 14.46 18.77 3.56
CA ILE A 397 14.06 17.90 2.45
C ILE A 397 12.85 18.45 1.67
N ALA A 398 12.04 19.32 2.29
CA ALA A 398 10.99 20.06 1.61
C ALA A 398 10.67 21.36 2.37
N SER A 399 10.26 22.41 1.67
CA SER A 399 9.77 23.63 2.32
C SER A 399 8.78 24.38 1.43
N THR A 400 7.68 24.84 2.01
CA THR A 400 6.69 25.69 1.35
C THR A 400 6.38 26.89 2.24
N LYS A 401 6.07 28.04 1.64
CA LYS A 401 5.57 29.21 2.35
C LYS A 401 4.19 29.56 1.85
N ALA A 402 3.18 29.20 2.64
CA ALA A 402 1.79 29.52 2.39
C ALA A 402 1.41 30.86 3.04
N ALA A 403 0.38 31.52 2.50
CA ALA A 403 -0.31 32.56 3.25
C ALA A 403 -1.07 31.91 4.42
N SER A 404 -0.70 32.25 5.65
CA SER A 404 -1.37 31.71 6.84
C SER A 404 -2.82 32.19 6.88
N SER A 405 -3.76 31.25 7.00
CA SER A 405 -5.07 31.57 7.57
C SER A 405 -4.87 32.12 9.00
N SER A 406 -5.68 33.11 9.39
CA SER A 406 -5.41 33.98 10.54
C SER A 406 -5.65 33.29 11.90
N SER A 407 -4.73 32.41 12.32
CA SER A 407 -4.92 31.59 13.52
C SER A 407 -3.64 31.11 14.26
N THR A 408 -2.44 31.63 13.93
CA THR A 408 -1.16 31.10 14.47
C THR A 408 -0.29 32.11 15.24
N SER A 409 -0.91 33.07 15.94
CA SER A 409 -0.23 33.96 16.91
C SER A 409 -1.22 34.66 17.86
N SER A 410 -0.81 34.91 19.10
CA SER A 410 -1.56 35.76 20.06
C SER A 410 -1.50 37.27 19.73
N SER A 411 -0.72 37.64 18.70
CA SER A 411 -0.73 38.96 18.06
C SER A 411 -1.49 38.91 16.74
N SER A 412 -2.34 39.91 16.47
CA SER A 412 -3.24 39.94 15.31
C SER A 412 -2.53 40.27 13.99
N THR A 413 -1.70 39.35 13.49
CA THR A 413 -0.98 39.46 12.22
C THR A 413 -1.18 38.22 11.35
N THR A 414 -1.80 38.39 10.18
CA THR A 414 -1.96 37.36 9.14
C THR A 414 -0.64 37.12 8.40
N SER A 415 0.42 36.76 9.13
CA SER A 415 1.78 36.60 8.63
C SER A 415 2.01 35.18 8.10
N ALA A 416 2.27 35.07 6.79
CA ALA A 416 2.65 33.84 6.11
C ALA A 416 3.78 33.10 6.83
N GLN A 417 3.51 31.88 7.30
CA GLN A 417 4.49 30.97 7.90
C GLN A 417 5.05 30.01 6.83
N ALA A 418 6.27 29.53 7.07
CA ALA A 418 6.88 28.47 6.28
C ALA A 418 6.70 27.12 6.98
N GLN A 419 6.15 26.14 6.25
CA GLN A 419 6.17 24.73 6.61
C GLN A 419 7.45 24.14 6.04
N THR A 420 8.31 23.58 6.90
CA THR A 420 9.61 23.02 6.49
C THR A 420 9.78 21.63 7.06
N GLN A 421 9.99 20.65 6.18
CA GLN A 421 10.32 19.28 6.56
C GLN A 421 11.84 19.13 6.61
N VAL A 422 12.32 18.60 7.72
CA VAL A 422 13.74 18.39 8.00
C VAL A 422 13.94 16.91 8.31
N ALA A 423 14.84 16.26 7.57
CA ALA A 423 15.41 14.99 7.99
C ALA A 423 16.36 15.30 9.14
N CYS A 424 15.94 14.97 10.36
CA CYS A 424 16.69 15.26 11.57
C CYS A 424 17.80 14.23 11.76
N SER A 425 18.83 14.58 12.55
CA SER A 425 20.00 13.73 12.77
C SER A 425 19.66 12.36 13.39
N ASP A 426 18.58 12.29 14.18
CA ASP A 426 17.95 11.07 14.68
C ASP A 426 17.48 10.09 13.58
N GLY A 427 17.43 10.52 12.32
CA GLY A 427 16.91 9.77 11.16
C GLY A 427 15.42 9.99 10.89
N THR A 428 14.75 10.83 11.67
CA THR A 428 13.30 11.10 11.60
C THR A 428 13.01 12.34 10.78
N VAL A 429 12.06 12.26 9.84
CA VAL A 429 11.51 13.44 9.18
C VAL A 429 10.53 14.14 10.11
N ARG A 430 10.80 15.40 10.43
CA ARG A 430 9.96 16.24 11.29
C ARG A 430 9.48 17.47 10.50
N THR A 431 8.21 17.83 10.66
CA THR A 431 7.59 19.00 10.00
C THR A 431 7.53 20.16 10.97
N PHE A 432 8.16 21.29 10.62
CA PHE A 432 8.28 22.46 11.47
C PHE A 432 7.62 23.69 10.84
N TYR A 433 6.79 24.39 11.60
CA TYR A 433 6.15 25.64 11.22
C TYR A 433 6.88 26.83 11.86
N HIS A 434 7.35 27.77 11.06
CA HIS A 434 8.12 28.95 11.53
C HIS A 434 7.79 30.22 10.75
N SER A 435 8.15 31.38 11.30
CA SER A 435 7.85 32.71 10.71
C SER A 435 8.76 33.08 9.52
N GLY A 436 9.80 32.29 9.23
CA GLY A 436 10.81 32.57 8.22
C GLY A 436 10.34 32.40 6.77
N GLY A 437 11.29 32.47 5.83
CA GLY A 437 11.04 32.13 4.42
C GLY A 437 10.94 30.62 4.20
N ALA A 438 10.45 30.21 3.03
CA ALA A 438 10.70 28.84 2.55
C ALA A 438 12.21 28.61 2.42
N GLN A 439 12.66 27.38 2.69
CA GLN A 439 14.06 26.98 2.65
C GLN A 439 14.34 26.11 1.43
N SER A 440 15.54 26.23 0.85
CA SER A 440 15.99 25.30 -0.19
C SER A 440 16.14 23.89 0.37
N VAL A 441 15.86 22.89 -0.46
CA VAL A 441 16.23 21.48 -0.22
C VAL A 441 17.77 21.36 -0.14
N GLY A 442 18.28 20.37 0.59
CA GLY A 442 19.71 20.18 0.84
C GLY A 442 20.30 21.20 1.84
N LYS A 443 19.49 22.11 2.41
CA LYS A 443 19.97 23.12 3.34
C LYS A 443 20.10 22.57 4.76
N LEU A 444 21.32 22.59 5.29
CA LEU A 444 21.67 22.27 6.66
C LEU A 444 21.08 23.30 7.66
N VAL A 445 20.40 22.83 8.70
CA VAL A 445 19.63 23.65 9.66
C VAL A 445 19.71 23.13 11.10
N SER A 446 19.48 24.03 12.06
CA SER A 446 19.06 23.69 13.42
C SER A 446 17.66 24.25 13.67
N VAL A 447 16.79 23.46 14.30
CA VAL A 447 15.44 23.89 14.68
C VAL A 447 15.30 23.83 16.20
N ALA A 448 15.28 24.98 16.84
CA ALA A 448 14.99 25.09 18.27
C ALA A 448 13.48 25.30 18.47
N VAL A 449 12.87 24.40 19.25
CA VAL A 449 11.46 24.47 19.65
C VAL A 449 11.41 24.98 21.09
N THR A 450 10.94 26.23 21.26
CA THR A 450 10.91 26.94 22.54
C THR A 450 9.49 27.30 22.93
N GLN A 451 9.28 27.77 24.16
CA GLN A 451 7.99 28.34 24.58
C GLN A 451 7.58 29.60 23.79
N SER A 452 8.54 30.27 23.13
CA SER A 452 8.29 31.41 22.23
C SER A 452 7.93 31.00 20.79
N GLY A 453 7.91 29.69 20.51
CA GLY A 453 7.69 29.12 19.18
C GLY A 453 8.93 28.48 18.57
N THR A 454 8.81 28.10 17.30
CA THR A 454 9.84 27.39 16.54
C THR A 454 10.76 28.38 15.81
N THR A 455 12.06 28.30 16.08
CA THR A 455 13.08 29.05 15.34
C THR A 455 13.92 28.08 14.50
N LEU A 456 13.74 28.15 13.18
CA LEU A 456 14.61 27.46 12.21
C LEU A 456 15.75 28.39 11.82
N SER A 457 16.97 27.96 12.11
CA SER A 457 18.21 28.68 11.77
C SER A 457 19.07 27.87 10.81
N ALA A 458 19.76 28.53 9.90
CA ALA A 458 20.83 27.90 9.12
C ALA A 458 22.06 27.73 10.02
N ILE A 459 22.67 26.55 10.03
CA ILE A 459 23.94 26.30 10.72
C ILE A 459 25.09 26.28 9.70
N PRO A 460 26.27 26.82 10.03
CA PRO A 460 27.43 26.77 9.16
C PRO A 460 27.99 25.34 9.07
N ARG A 461 28.64 25.00 7.95
CA ARG A 461 29.41 23.75 7.87
C ARG A 461 30.49 23.75 8.97
N ARG A 462 30.63 22.61 9.64
CA ARG A 462 31.64 22.35 10.67
C ARG A 462 32.27 21.00 10.36
N SER A 463 33.22 20.99 9.43
CA SER A 463 33.88 19.78 8.96
C SER A 463 34.83 19.16 9.99
N LEU A 464 35.12 17.87 9.79
CA LEU A 464 35.98 17.04 10.62
C LEU A 464 36.48 15.88 9.75
N SER A 465 37.74 15.48 9.87
CA SER A 465 38.32 14.44 8.99
C SER A 465 39.23 13.47 9.73
N GLY A 466 39.37 12.27 9.17
CA GLY A 466 40.20 11.19 9.71
C GLY A 466 39.57 9.80 9.53
N THR A 467 40.13 8.80 10.20
CA THR A 467 39.63 7.42 10.17
C THR A 467 38.72 7.13 11.35
N VAL A 468 37.55 6.55 11.10
CA VAL A 468 36.72 5.93 12.14
C VAL A 468 37.40 4.62 12.55
N ASN A 469 37.62 4.40 13.84
CA ASN A 469 38.35 3.22 14.30
C ASN A 469 37.62 1.90 13.90
N SER A 470 38.35 0.79 13.87
CA SER A 470 37.82 -0.52 13.47
C SER A 470 36.74 -1.10 14.40
N ALA A 471 36.45 -0.43 15.52
CA ALA A 471 35.38 -0.77 16.45
C ALA A 471 34.11 0.10 16.26
N GLY A 472 34.16 1.17 15.46
CA GLY A 472 33.05 2.10 15.31
C GLY A 472 32.76 2.91 16.58
N THR A 473 33.77 3.24 17.39
CA THR A 473 33.61 3.96 18.68
C THR A 473 34.34 5.29 18.75
N ARG A 474 35.20 5.62 17.77
CA ARG A 474 35.98 6.87 17.72
C ARG A 474 36.13 7.38 16.30
N PHE A 475 36.09 8.70 16.13
CA PHE A 475 36.34 9.41 14.87
C PHE A 475 37.15 10.67 15.12
N ALA A 476 38.17 10.93 14.28
CA ALA A 476 38.97 12.16 14.27
C ALA A 476 39.51 12.62 15.65
N GLY A 477 39.81 11.67 16.53
CA GLY A 477 40.30 11.92 17.90
C GLY A 477 39.24 11.88 18.99
N TYR A 478 37.96 12.12 18.67
CA TYR A 478 36.83 12.10 19.61
C TYR A 478 36.28 10.68 19.84
N SER A 479 35.56 10.50 20.94
CA SER A 479 34.63 9.36 21.12
C SER A 479 33.33 9.63 20.36
N PHE A 480 32.60 8.59 19.97
CA PHE A 480 31.16 8.71 19.78
C PHE A 480 30.43 8.59 21.14
N ALA A 481 29.32 9.30 21.31
CA ALA A 481 28.42 9.12 22.45
C ALA A 481 27.59 7.83 22.28
N ASP A 482 27.09 7.26 23.39
CA ASP A 482 26.33 5.99 23.39
C ASP A 482 25.06 6.05 22.52
N ASN A 483 24.44 7.23 22.42
CA ASN A 483 23.24 7.51 21.62
C ASN A 483 23.53 8.35 20.36
N VAL A 484 24.77 8.37 19.85
CA VAL A 484 25.18 9.25 18.75
C VAL A 484 24.23 9.22 17.55
N GLU A 485 23.93 10.40 17.04
CA GLU A 485 23.15 10.61 15.85
C GLU A 485 24.05 10.78 14.62
N ILE A 486 23.93 9.89 13.64
CA ILE A 486 24.66 10.00 12.37
C ILE A 486 23.67 9.95 11.20
N LEU A 487 23.72 10.97 10.35
CA LEU A 487 22.86 11.11 9.17
C LEU A 487 23.75 11.36 7.94
N ASP A 488 23.70 10.49 6.94
CA ASP A 488 24.24 10.80 5.60
C ASP A 488 23.15 11.47 4.77
N THR A 489 23.52 12.47 3.97
CA THR A 489 22.58 13.32 3.23
C THR A 489 23.10 13.66 1.84
N ASP A 490 22.22 13.95 0.90
CA ASP A 490 22.61 14.43 -0.43
C ASP A 490 22.01 15.80 -0.77
N GLY A 491 22.57 16.42 -1.83
CA GLY A 491 22.18 17.77 -2.26
C GLY A 491 20.81 17.87 -2.96
N ASP A 492 20.21 16.74 -3.37
CA ASP A 492 18.85 16.68 -3.96
C ASP A 492 17.78 16.39 -2.88
N GLY A 493 18.17 16.16 -1.61
CA GLY A 493 17.28 16.00 -0.44
C GLY A 493 17.10 14.57 0.08
N GLY A 494 17.84 13.60 -0.46
CA GLY A 494 17.90 12.26 0.10
C GLY A 494 18.71 12.20 1.40
N TYR A 495 18.43 11.19 2.22
CA TYR A 495 19.08 10.97 3.51
C TYR A 495 19.08 9.48 3.89
N ALA A 496 20.06 9.08 4.69
CA ALA A 496 20.16 7.74 5.27
C ALA A 496 20.57 7.84 6.75
N ARG A 497 19.87 7.12 7.64
CA ARG A 497 20.30 6.98 9.04
C ARG A 497 21.49 6.03 9.11
N ILE A 498 22.61 6.52 9.63
CA ILE A 498 23.86 5.77 9.75
C ILE A 498 24.10 5.38 11.21
N TYR A 499 24.79 4.26 11.40
CA TYR A 499 25.26 3.80 12.71
C TYR A 499 26.79 3.78 12.76
N PRO A 500 27.46 3.97 13.90
CA PRO A 500 28.92 4.00 13.97
C PRO A 500 29.62 2.75 13.42
N SER A 501 28.97 1.59 13.51
CA SER A 501 29.40 0.31 12.92
C SER A 501 29.43 0.32 11.39
N ARG A 502 28.55 1.08 10.72
CA ARG A 502 28.49 1.25 9.25
C ARG A 502 29.72 1.99 8.71
N LEU A 503 30.35 2.82 9.55
CA LEU A 503 31.55 3.61 9.24
C LEU A 503 32.87 2.98 9.75
N ALA A 504 32.81 1.92 10.55
CA ALA A 504 33.99 1.36 11.22
C ALA A 504 35.12 0.98 10.24
N GLY A 505 36.31 1.57 10.42
CA GLY A 505 37.49 1.39 9.57
C GLY A 505 37.55 2.25 8.31
N TYR A 506 36.49 2.98 7.95
CA TYR A 506 36.51 3.94 6.84
C TYR A 506 37.16 5.26 7.24
N SER A 507 37.66 6.00 6.25
CA SER A 507 38.16 7.37 6.44
C SER A 507 37.23 8.36 5.77
N LEU A 508 36.92 9.44 6.48
CA LEU A 508 36.11 10.56 6.00
C LEU A 508 37.02 11.78 5.83
N THR A 509 36.83 12.49 4.72
CA THR A 509 37.45 13.78 4.43
C THR A 509 36.72 14.91 5.14
N ASP A 510 37.24 16.14 5.03
CA ASP A 510 36.57 17.35 5.50
C ASP A 510 35.42 17.80 4.60
N ASP A 511 35.37 17.34 3.34
CA ASP A 511 34.20 17.49 2.48
C ASP A 511 33.06 16.52 2.90
N ASP A 512 33.39 15.26 3.26
CA ASP A 512 32.40 14.25 3.70
C ASP A 512 31.58 14.65 4.95
N VAL A 513 32.01 15.65 5.73
CA VAL A 513 31.34 16.07 6.97
C VAL A 513 30.72 17.46 6.83
N LEU A 514 29.39 17.52 6.79
CA LEU A 514 28.63 18.78 6.87
C LEU A 514 28.79 19.42 8.25
N PHE A 515 28.59 18.66 9.32
CA PHE A 515 28.49 19.21 10.68
C PHE A 515 28.72 18.14 11.75
N TYR A 516 29.17 18.57 12.93
CA TYR A 516 29.08 17.78 14.16
C TYR A 516 28.80 18.68 15.38
N SER A 517 28.15 18.13 16.40
CA SER A 517 28.16 18.67 17.77
C SER A 517 29.00 17.78 18.70
N LEU A 518 29.16 18.23 19.93
CA LEU A 518 29.76 17.45 21.02
C LEU A 518 28.87 17.59 22.24
N ASP A 519 28.69 16.50 22.98
CA ASP A 519 27.96 16.50 24.25
C ASP A 519 28.77 17.17 25.38
N SER A 520 28.18 17.19 26.58
CA SER A 520 28.84 17.67 27.81
C SER A 520 30.09 16.87 28.25
N THR A 521 30.35 15.70 27.65
CA THR A 521 31.55 14.88 27.90
C THR A 521 32.66 15.15 26.88
N GLY A 522 32.36 15.85 25.78
CA GLY A 522 33.26 16.03 24.64
C GLY A 522 33.22 14.87 23.64
N SER A 523 32.17 14.04 23.66
CA SER A 523 31.91 12.97 22.69
C SER A 523 31.00 13.47 21.57
N ILE A 524 31.17 12.97 20.35
CA ILE A 524 30.31 13.31 19.21
C ILE A 524 28.93 12.71 19.44
N ASP A 525 27.92 13.58 19.56
CA ASP A 525 26.52 13.27 19.79
C ASP A 525 25.66 13.47 18.53
N CYS A 526 26.05 14.37 17.62
CA CYS A 526 25.50 14.52 16.27
C CYS A 526 26.62 14.61 15.23
N LEU A 527 26.47 13.94 14.10
CA LEU A 527 27.34 13.98 12.92
C LEU A 527 26.49 13.92 11.65
N ILE A 528 26.59 14.92 10.78
CA ILE A 528 25.87 14.99 9.51
C ILE A 528 26.89 14.96 8.37
N LEU A 529 26.65 14.08 7.39
CA LEU A 529 27.58 13.75 6.30
C LEU A 529 27.05 14.18 4.93
N ASP A 530 27.97 14.35 3.97
CA ASP A 530 27.75 14.85 2.60
C ASP A 530 28.02 13.74 1.57
N GLU A 531 26.98 12.97 1.23
CA GLU A 531 27.00 11.84 0.28
C GLU A 531 28.06 10.75 0.59
N ALA A 532 28.47 10.66 1.86
CA ALA A 532 29.74 10.07 2.27
C ALA A 532 29.73 8.54 2.30
N THR A 533 28.59 7.89 2.56
CA THR A 533 28.47 6.43 2.63
C THR A 533 27.95 5.82 1.33
N GLY A 534 27.31 6.65 0.49
CA GLY A 534 26.60 6.23 -0.71
C GLY A 534 25.34 5.42 -0.43
N ASP A 535 24.81 5.47 0.80
CA ASP A 535 23.55 4.82 1.18
C ASP A 535 22.31 5.69 0.87
N THR A 536 22.51 6.97 0.55
CA THR A 536 21.46 7.87 0.01
C THR A 536 21.08 7.55 -1.44
N TYR A 537 22.00 6.96 -2.20
CA TYR A 537 21.84 6.73 -3.64
C TYR A 537 20.80 5.65 -3.98
N THR A 538 20.00 5.89 -5.02
CA THR A 538 19.22 4.82 -5.67
C THR A 538 20.11 3.93 -6.55
N TYR A 539 19.99 2.62 -6.39
CA TYR A 539 20.65 1.62 -7.23
C TYR A 539 19.65 0.79 -8.03
N ALA A 540 20.04 0.37 -9.23
CA ALA A 540 19.23 -0.46 -10.12
C ALA A 540 20.11 -1.36 -11.00
N PHE A 541 19.55 -2.48 -11.44
CA PHE A 541 20.22 -3.37 -12.40
C PHE A 541 19.68 -3.14 -13.81
N VAL A 542 20.50 -2.57 -14.68
CA VAL A 542 20.16 -2.35 -16.10
C VAL A 542 20.11 -3.69 -16.80
N THR A 543 18.95 -4.07 -17.32
CA THR A 543 18.72 -5.33 -18.07
C THR A 543 18.84 -5.13 -19.58
N GLN A 544 18.55 -3.92 -20.07
CA GLN A 544 18.76 -3.51 -21.46
C GLN A 544 19.35 -2.10 -21.51
N ALA A 545 20.38 -1.90 -22.35
CA ALA A 545 20.91 -0.58 -22.67
C ALA A 545 21.25 -0.55 -24.17
N THR A 546 20.59 0.34 -24.91
CA THR A 546 20.78 0.50 -26.35
C THR A 546 20.87 1.98 -26.72
N SER A 547 21.56 2.28 -27.81
CA SER A 547 21.61 3.63 -28.39
C SER A 547 21.52 3.55 -29.90
N LYS A 548 20.68 4.38 -30.49
CA LYS A 548 20.45 4.46 -31.94
C LYS A 548 20.80 5.87 -32.43
N THR A 549 21.66 5.95 -33.43
CA THR A 549 21.85 7.16 -34.23
C THR A 549 20.97 7.08 -35.47
N ASP A 550 20.23 8.14 -35.77
CA ASP A 550 19.36 8.25 -36.93
C ASP A 550 19.51 9.65 -37.55
N GLY A 551 20.19 9.72 -38.71
CA GLY A 551 20.72 10.97 -39.24
C GLY A 551 21.65 11.67 -38.23
N ASN A 552 21.29 12.89 -37.84
CA ASN A 552 21.99 13.67 -36.81
C ASN A 552 21.46 13.45 -35.38
N SER A 553 20.39 12.67 -35.20
CA SER A 553 19.74 12.46 -33.91
C SER A 553 20.31 11.23 -33.21
N LEU A 554 20.84 11.41 -32.00
CA LEU A 554 21.17 10.31 -31.09
C LEU A 554 19.99 10.06 -30.14
N SER A 555 19.71 8.80 -29.86
CA SER A 555 18.68 8.37 -28.93
C SER A 555 19.10 7.12 -28.15
N GLY A 556 18.56 6.95 -26.95
CA GLY A 556 18.79 5.79 -26.10
C GLY A 556 17.48 5.11 -25.68
N SER A 557 17.57 3.81 -25.38
CA SER A 557 16.50 3.05 -24.74
C SER A 557 17.12 2.11 -23.70
N TYR A 558 16.63 2.23 -22.47
CA TYR A 558 17.17 1.55 -21.28
C TYR A 558 16.03 0.90 -20.51
N THR A 559 16.21 -0.35 -20.08
CA THR A 559 15.33 -1.04 -19.15
C THR A 559 16.14 -1.48 -17.94
N TYR A 560 15.60 -1.30 -16.74
CA TYR A 560 16.28 -1.57 -15.48
C TYR A 560 15.33 -2.11 -14.41
N LEU A 561 15.87 -2.93 -13.52
CA LEU A 561 15.21 -3.43 -12.32
C LEU A 561 15.58 -2.56 -11.12
N GLN A 562 14.59 -1.97 -10.47
CA GLN A 562 14.71 -1.22 -9.21
C GLN A 562 13.69 -1.79 -8.22
N ASN A 563 14.13 -2.18 -7.02
CA ASN A 563 13.28 -2.79 -5.98
C ASN A 563 12.42 -3.97 -6.49
N GLY A 564 12.99 -4.77 -7.41
CA GLY A 564 12.31 -5.89 -8.08
C GLY A 564 11.34 -5.52 -9.21
N GLN A 565 11.04 -4.23 -9.42
CA GLN A 565 10.15 -3.74 -10.47
C GLN A 565 10.93 -3.34 -11.73
N SER A 566 10.33 -3.57 -12.91
CA SER A 566 10.94 -3.25 -14.20
C SER A 566 10.48 -1.89 -14.73
N HIS A 567 11.44 -1.01 -14.99
CA HIS A 567 11.22 0.33 -15.52
C HIS A 567 11.92 0.47 -16.88
N SER A 568 11.30 1.18 -17.83
CA SER A 568 11.88 1.48 -19.14
C SER A 568 11.85 2.98 -19.42
N VAL A 569 12.93 3.49 -20.00
CA VAL A 569 13.09 4.90 -20.38
C VAL A 569 13.74 5.01 -21.76
N SER A 570 13.14 5.80 -22.64
CA SER A 570 13.62 6.00 -24.02
C SER A 570 13.47 7.45 -24.45
N GLY A 571 14.48 8.01 -25.13
CA GLY A 571 14.46 9.41 -25.59
C GLY A 571 15.78 9.83 -26.24
N GLN A 572 15.99 11.13 -26.44
CA GLN A 572 17.26 11.67 -26.95
C GLN A 572 18.38 11.68 -25.89
N GLN A 573 18.01 11.69 -24.61
CA GLN A 573 18.94 11.51 -23.49
C GLN A 573 19.62 10.14 -23.60
N THR A 574 20.96 10.12 -23.59
CA THR A 574 21.75 8.88 -23.57
C THR A 574 22.62 8.81 -22.33
N TYR A 575 22.77 7.60 -21.80
CA TYR A 575 23.56 7.30 -20.61
C TYR A 575 24.66 6.31 -20.98
N SER A 576 25.90 6.58 -20.57
CA SER A 576 27.05 5.73 -20.85
C SER A 576 27.10 4.50 -19.92
N VAL A 577 26.05 3.67 -19.97
CA VAL A 577 25.90 2.44 -19.19
C VAL A 577 25.63 1.24 -20.11
N LYS A 578 25.90 0.04 -19.59
CA LYS A 578 25.64 -1.26 -20.19
C LYS A 578 24.77 -2.09 -19.24
N VAL A 579 24.31 -3.25 -19.73
CA VAL A 579 23.66 -4.27 -18.90
C VAL A 579 24.55 -4.60 -17.70
N GLY A 580 24.03 -4.41 -16.48
CA GLY A 580 24.83 -4.39 -15.27
C GLY A 580 24.25 -3.49 -14.17
N GLY A 581 24.87 -3.52 -12.99
CA GLY A 581 24.52 -2.62 -11.89
C GLY A 581 24.84 -1.16 -12.21
N ALA A 582 23.92 -0.27 -11.89
CA ALA A 582 24.05 1.17 -12.06
C ALA A 582 23.49 1.93 -10.85
N ARG A 583 24.06 3.10 -10.59
CA ARG A 583 23.50 4.16 -9.76
C ARG A 583 22.56 5.00 -10.61
N LEU A 584 21.37 5.30 -10.09
CA LEU A 584 20.42 6.22 -10.71
C LEU A 584 20.50 7.59 -10.02
N THR A 585 20.03 8.63 -10.72
CA THR A 585 19.84 9.96 -10.17
C THR A 585 18.62 10.56 -10.84
N PHE A 586 17.77 11.25 -10.09
CA PHE A 586 16.48 11.77 -10.55
C PHE A 586 16.44 13.30 -10.41
N SER A 587 15.55 13.93 -11.16
CA SER A 587 15.17 15.34 -11.00
C SER A 587 14.01 15.45 -10.00
N ASP A 588 13.80 16.66 -9.48
CA ASP A 588 12.79 17.04 -8.48
C ASP A 588 11.36 16.58 -8.84
N ASN A 589 11.08 16.39 -10.13
CA ASN A 589 9.81 15.92 -10.68
C ASN A 589 9.73 14.39 -10.87
N GLY A 590 10.66 13.62 -10.28
CA GLY A 590 10.74 12.15 -10.42
C GLY A 590 11.27 11.65 -11.77
N SER A 591 11.64 12.52 -12.71
CA SER A 591 12.21 12.11 -14.01
C SER A 591 13.66 11.66 -13.86
N LEU A 592 14.08 10.61 -14.56
CA LEU A 592 15.47 10.16 -14.52
C LEU A 592 16.42 11.22 -15.13
N LYS A 593 17.38 11.67 -14.33
CA LYS A 593 18.38 12.73 -14.59
C LYS A 593 19.71 12.12 -15.06
N GLY A 594 20.08 10.95 -14.53
CA GLY A 594 21.32 10.25 -14.87
C GLY A 594 21.33 8.76 -14.53
N MET A 595 22.16 8.00 -15.26
CA MET A 595 22.65 6.68 -14.84
C MET A 595 24.18 6.67 -14.84
N ARG A 596 24.80 6.02 -13.84
CA ARG A 596 26.25 5.80 -13.76
C ARG A 596 26.52 4.33 -13.46
N GLN A 597 27.40 3.68 -14.23
CA GLN A 597 27.72 2.26 -14.00
C GLN A 597 28.42 2.06 -12.65
N LEU A 598 28.05 1.00 -11.93
CA LEU A 598 28.81 0.48 -10.79
C LEU A 598 30.01 -0.34 -11.28
N SER A 599 31.02 -0.52 -10.42
CA SER A 599 32.11 -1.46 -10.73
C SER A 599 31.65 -2.90 -10.45
N SER A 600 31.99 -3.84 -11.34
CA SER A 600 31.69 -5.26 -11.15
C SER A 600 32.90 -6.07 -10.69
N VAL A 601 32.65 -7.16 -9.97
CA VAL A 601 33.65 -8.12 -9.53
C VAL A 601 33.05 -9.53 -9.48
N ASN A 602 33.80 -10.53 -9.97
CA ASN A 602 33.41 -11.94 -9.88
C ASN A 602 33.74 -12.44 -8.46
N LEU A 603 32.74 -12.96 -7.76
CA LEU A 603 32.86 -13.34 -6.34
C LEU A 603 33.22 -14.82 -6.20
N THR A 604 34.24 -15.10 -5.39
CA THR A 604 34.74 -16.45 -5.07
C THR A 604 34.15 -17.03 -3.78
N GLY A 605 33.53 -16.19 -2.95
CA GLY A 605 32.90 -16.60 -1.68
C GLY A 605 31.90 -15.55 -1.18
N LEU A 606 30.85 -16.00 -0.50
CA LEU A 606 29.75 -15.17 -0.01
C LEU A 606 29.37 -15.53 1.43
N THR A 607 29.06 -14.54 2.26
CA THR A 607 28.44 -14.68 3.59
C THR A 607 27.28 -13.70 3.72
N SER A 608 26.53 -13.75 4.84
CA SER A 608 25.40 -12.85 5.13
C SER A 608 25.75 -11.36 5.19
N LEU A 609 27.03 -11.00 5.40
CA LEU A 609 27.48 -9.61 5.57
C LEU A 609 28.57 -9.19 4.58
N THR A 610 29.27 -10.15 3.96
CA THR A 610 30.48 -9.86 3.17
C THR A 610 30.66 -10.82 2.00
N ALA A 611 31.22 -10.32 0.90
CA ALA A 611 31.65 -11.13 -0.23
C ALA A 611 33.18 -11.07 -0.40
N THR A 612 33.75 -12.05 -1.11
CA THR A 612 35.18 -12.15 -1.39
C THR A 612 35.44 -12.38 -2.87
N ALA A 613 36.54 -11.84 -3.38
CA ALA A 613 37.05 -12.06 -4.73
C ALA A 613 38.57 -12.21 -4.66
N GLY A 614 39.04 -13.46 -4.66
CA GLY A 614 40.45 -13.76 -4.37
C GLY A 614 40.81 -13.31 -2.95
N SER A 615 41.82 -12.45 -2.81
CA SER A 615 42.23 -11.84 -1.54
C SER A 615 41.39 -10.63 -1.11
N SER A 616 40.59 -10.05 -2.00
CA SER A 616 39.79 -8.86 -1.72
C SER A 616 38.49 -9.22 -1.01
N LYS A 617 38.13 -8.44 0.01
CA LYS A 617 36.88 -8.59 0.77
C LYS A 617 36.06 -7.32 0.66
N TYR A 618 34.76 -7.49 0.38
CA TYR A 618 33.78 -6.42 0.21
C TYR A 618 32.69 -6.59 1.27
N ALA A 619 32.25 -5.49 1.89
CA ALA A 619 31.02 -5.52 2.67
C ALA A 619 29.81 -5.55 1.71
N LEU A 620 28.74 -6.23 2.12
CA LEU A 620 27.44 -6.09 1.48
C LEU A 620 26.75 -4.83 2.01
N ALA A 621 25.91 -4.20 1.19
CA ALA A 621 24.93 -3.25 1.71
C ALA A 621 23.80 -4.01 2.42
N GLU A 622 23.13 -3.36 3.39
CA GLU A 622 22.07 -4.00 4.19
C GLU A 622 20.80 -4.21 3.36
N ASP A 623 20.63 -3.39 2.31
CA ASP A 623 19.60 -3.40 1.27
C ASP A 623 20.04 -4.13 -0.02
N VAL A 624 21.11 -4.95 0.02
CA VAL A 624 21.72 -5.55 -1.18
C VAL A 624 20.70 -6.28 -2.07
N THR A 625 20.52 -5.78 -3.29
CA THR A 625 19.58 -6.36 -4.26
C THR A 625 20.16 -7.65 -4.83
N VAL A 626 19.52 -8.79 -4.59
CA VAL A 626 19.96 -10.10 -5.11
C VAL A 626 19.09 -10.54 -6.29
N LEU A 627 19.72 -10.86 -7.41
CA LEU A 627 19.05 -11.27 -8.65
C LEU A 627 19.51 -12.65 -9.10
N LEU A 628 18.58 -13.55 -9.36
CA LEU A 628 18.81 -14.79 -10.08
C LEU A 628 18.71 -14.52 -11.59
N ARG A 629 19.72 -14.89 -12.36
CA ARG A 629 19.73 -14.86 -13.83
C ARG A 629 19.40 -16.24 -14.38
N ASP A 630 18.39 -16.31 -15.23
CA ASP A 630 18.12 -17.51 -16.04
C ASP A 630 19.07 -17.54 -17.25
N GLY A 631 19.78 -18.67 -17.40
CA GLY A 631 20.65 -18.92 -18.54
C GLY A 631 19.90 -19.18 -19.85
N SER A 632 18.61 -19.50 -19.80
CA SER A 632 17.81 -19.88 -20.97
C SER A 632 17.02 -18.72 -21.59
N GLN A 633 16.45 -17.80 -20.80
CA GLN A 633 15.59 -16.71 -21.31
C GLN A 633 16.16 -15.30 -21.21
N GLN A 634 17.42 -15.12 -20.79
CA GLN A 634 18.05 -13.82 -20.47
C GLN A 634 17.36 -13.02 -19.33
N GLY A 635 16.34 -13.59 -18.68
CA GLY A 635 15.60 -12.98 -17.59
C GLY A 635 16.41 -12.84 -16.30
N TYR A 636 16.04 -11.83 -15.50
CA TYR A 636 16.56 -11.57 -14.16
C TYR A 636 15.38 -11.50 -13.20
N TYR A 637 15.45 -12.23 -12.09
CA TYR A 637 14.37 -12.38 -11.11
C TYR A 637 14.88 -12.02 -9.72
N PRO A 638 14.14 -11.24 -8.91
CA PRO A 638 14.53 -10.96 -7.53
C PRO A 638 14.55 -12.24 -6.69
N THR A 639 15.53 -12.34 -5.80
CA THR A 639 15.66 -13.45 -4.84
C THR A 639 16.32 -12.95 -3.55
N THR A 640 16.57 -13.83 -2.58
CA THR A 640 17.19 -13.46 -1.30
C THR A 640 18.65 -13.88 -1.24
N LEU A 641 19.44 -13.21 -0.40
CA LEU A 641 20.85 -13.54 -0.16
C LEU A 641 21.04 -14.98 0.36
N SER A 642 20.07 -15.50 1.11
CA SER A 642 20.07 -16.88 1.62
C SER A 642 19.76 -17.95 0.57
N ALA A 643 19.20 -17.57 -0.59
CA ALA A 643 18.86 -18.50 -1.67
C ALA A 643 20.02 -18.74 -2.66
N VAL A 644 21.15 -18.05 -2.49
CA VAL A 644 22.31 -18.10 -3.41
C VAL A 644 23.61 -18.36 -2.65
N ASN A 645 24.54 -19.07 -3.29
CA ASN A 645 25.85 -19.37 -2.71
C ASN A 645 26.92 -19.50 -3.81
N SER A 646 28.20 -19.39 -3.44
CA SER A 646 29.34 -19.44 -4.37
C SER A 646 29.68 -20.84 -4.89
N THR A 647 29.09 -21.90 -4.34
CA THR A 647 29.29 -23.29 -4.77
C THR A 647 28.42 -23.61 -5.98
N ASP A 648 27.12 -23.31 -5.91
CA ASP A 648 26.13 -23.68 -6.94
C ASP A 648 25.94 -22.60 -8.01
N TYR A 649 26.29 -21.34 -7.69
CA TYR A 649 26.11 -20.19 -8.58
C TYR A 649 27.43 -19.50 -8.90
N SER A 650 27.56 -19.05 -10.15
CA SER A 650 28.54 -18.04 -10.55
C SER A 650 28.00 -16.67 -10.13
N LEU A 651 28.77 -15.94 -9.32
CA LEU A 651 28.32 -14.73 -8.65
C LEU A 651 29.06 -13.49 -9.17
N VAL A 652 28.32 -12.45 -9.55
CA VAL A 652 28.85 -11.14 -9.93
C VAL A 652 28.31 -10.08 -8.98
N GLY A 653 29.17 -9.52 -8.14
CA GLY A 653 28.86 -8.38 -7.29
C GLY A 653 29.09 -7.06 -8.02
N TRP A 654 28.20 -6.10 -7.84
CA TRP A 654 28.32 -4.74 -8.33
C TRP A 654 28.40 -3.80 -7.13
N TYR A 655 29.47 -3.01 -7.07
CA TYR A 655 29.78 -2.14 -5.94
C TYR A 655 29.91 -0.68 -6.31
N ASP A 656 29.52 0.17 -5.37
CA ASP A 656 29.74 1.61 -5.47
C ASP A 656 31.23 1.94 -5.22
N ASN A 657 31.81 2.79 -6.06
CA ASN A 657 33.17 3.31 -5.90
C ASN A 657 33.33 4.65 -6.64
N GLN A 658 32.28 5.47 -6.59
CA GLN A 658 32.02 6.56 -7.54
C GLN A 658 31.83 7.94 -6.86
N GLY A 659 32.37 8.12 -5.65
CA GLY A 659 32.33 9.37 -4.89
C GLY A 659 32.52 9.14 -3.39
N ALA A 660 31.59 8.42 -2.78
CA ALA A 660 31.50 8.15 -1.33
C ALA A 660 32.77 7.55 -0.70
N SER A 661 33.37 8.25 0.27
CA SER A 661 34.57 7.80 0.99
C SER A 661 34.33 6.58 1.91
N ALA A 662 33.11 6.44 2.43
CA ALA A 662 32.62 5.29 3.19
C ALA A 662 31.77 4.31 2.35
N GLY A 663 31.91 4.36 1.03
CA GLY A 663 31.26 3.46 0.07
C GLY A 663 31.92 2.08 -0.06
N GLY A 664 32.07 1.58 -1.29
CA GLY A 664 32.79 0.34 -1.58
C GLY A 664 31.98 -0.94 -1.34
N ARG A 665 30.66 -0.84 -1.14
CA ARG A 665 29.80 -1.98 -0.77
C ARG A 665 29.18 -2.65 -1.99
N ILE A 666 28.98 -3.97 -1.95
CA ILE A 666 28.17 -4.66 -2.96
C ILE A 666 26.70 -4.22 -2.78
N ARG A 667 26.18 -3.49 -3.77
CA ARG A 667 24.78 -2.99 -3.82
C ARG A 667 23.86 -3.95 -4.56
N ILE A 668 24.38 -4.64 -5.57
CA ILE A 668 23.63 -5.60 -6.38
C ILE A 668 24.47 -6.86 -6.57
N LEU A 669 23.88 -8.04 -6.34
CA LEU A 669 24.53 -9.33 -6.51
C LEU A 669 23.73 -10.18 -7.51
N VAL A 670 24.36 -10.55 -8.62
CA VAL A 670 23.76 -11.39 -9.66
C VAL A 670 24.30 -12.81 -9.54
N ALA A 671 23.40 -13.76 -9.31
CA ALA A 671 23.68 -15.19 -9.31
C ALA A 671 23.24 -15.81 -10.64
N THR A 672 24.15 -16.50 -11.34
CA THR A 672 23.82 -17.35 -12.50
C THR A 672 24.12 -18.79 -12.12
N LYS A 673 23.17 -19.72 -12.31
CA LYS A 673 23.39 -21.13 -11.96
C LYS A 673 24.52 -21.73 -12.82
N LYS A 674 25.36 -22.57 -12.22
CA LYS A 674 26.43 -23.30 -12.92
C LYS A 674 25.91 -24.52 -13.68
#